data_AF-A0A977IEG1-F1
#
_entry.id   AF-A0A977IEG1-F1
#
_cell.length_a   1.000
_cell.length_b   1.000
_cell.length_c   1.000
_cell.angle_alpha   90.00
_cell.angle_beta   90.00
_cell.angle_gamma   90.00
#
_symmetry.space_group_name_H-M   'P 1'
#
loop_
_entity.id
_entity.type
_entity.pdbx_description
1 polymer ?
#
loop_
_entity_poly.entity_id
_entity_poly.type
_entity_poly.pdbx_seq_one_letter_code
_entity_poly.pdbx_strand_id
1 'polypeptide(L)'
;MVMYGPGTFLYVIFLVIAWVTMFYTLNFYYLAIQSRHNESHERRRRQVPELPLAMLPTVTVQLPLYNEKYVARRLIDAVCRMDYPKNKMQVQVLDDSDDDTVDLIRSIVDEYRFKGFDIVHVRRADRSGYKAGALKAGMKTAKGEFIAIFDADFIPPSSFLKHLLRYFSDPKMGFVQCKWGHVNEDYSTMTQAQAVSLDLHFLVEQKAKSLSRIFLNFNGTAGIWRTSCINDAGGWQTSTLVEDMDLSYRAQMKGWKCMFLDDYVVDAELPVQMNAAKRQQFRWAKGSIQVALKLLADVVAHRKVPVESKVQSFIHMTRHIAHPLFLAQFLIFPMLLSMDYRLYESNWAPLFVLAMYAALGPGGYLVVINKVWKKDWKHKGMQFLFLHFFGAGISVNNSVAVFDALFGRKSEFLRTPKFGIVKKGEDWRNKEYALPFTKTTLLEIFFALYGCISIFVAIFSNNALFTPLIAMPTIGFIYVAYLSIAHSQLGKKKRIKSEKTGAVVVQQAAPLAPVQRTAGQRLLLPSVLAFLVLGAGVAYYGYYTSIYPLQEASGFLARAQTAQTPQQLADYVRLAQGFIPESGNPVWVFPTYRTDFEIIHMQLDSMVARSGALSSLSPHDEGYNAALLDMHSGALEIQANLHEAIPYIYVSPQNIAFGAAWVGVILSVFAAMKHARTRHQRAETASAVQT
;
A
#
# COMPACT_ATOMS: atom_id res chain seq x y z
N MET A 1 13.35 -34.58 -16.68
CA MET A 1 14.25 -34.46 -15.52
C MET A 1 13.67 -33.37 -14.62
N VAL A 2 13.16 -33.71 -13.44
CA VAL A 2 12.48 -32.73 -12.56
C VAL A 2 13.53 -31.73 -12.08
N MET A 3 13.45 -30.48 -12.55
CA MET A 3 14.37 -29.40 -12.19
C MET A 3 14.17 -28.98 -10.74
N TYR A 4 14.94 -29.55 -9.80
CA TYR A 4 14.99 -29.08 -8.41
C TYR A 4 16.02 -27.94 -8.27
N GLY A 5 15.79 -26.83 -8.97
CA GLY A 5 16.61 -25.61 -8.87
C GLY A 5 15.91 -24.50 -8.08
N PRO A 6 16.64 -23.48 -7.59
CA PRO A 6 16.06 -22.33 -6.87
C PRO A 6 15.00 -21.59 -7.68
N GLY A 7 15.15 -21.51 -9.01
CA GLY A 7 14.16 -20.92 -9.91
C GLY A 7 12.82 -21.65 -9.92
N THR A 8 12.83 -22.99 -9.93
CA THR A 8 11.59 -23.80 -9.89
C THR A 8 10.87 -23.65 -8.56
N PHE A 9 11.61 -23.59 -7.44
CA PHE A 9 11.02 -23.33 -6.13
C PHE A 9 10.33 -21.96 -6.07
N LEU A 10 11.00 -20.90 -6.54
CA LEU A 10 10.43 -19.55 -6.61
C LEU A 10 9.21 -19.49 -7.54
N TYR A 11 9.24 -20.19 -8.66
CA TYR A 11 8.12 -20.26 -9.60
C TYR A 11 6.88 -20.94 -9.00
N VAL A 12 7.07 -22.07 -8.28
CA VAL A 12 5.96 -22.73 -7.58
C VAL A 12 5.34 -21.80 -6.53
N ILE A 13 6.16 -21.10 -5.74
CA ILE A 13 5.66 -20.11 -4.77
C ILE A 13 4.89 -19.00 -5.50
N PHE A 14 5.43 -18.46 -6.59
CA PHE A 14 4.78 -17.43 -7.39
C PHE A 14 3.40 -17.87 -7.88
N LEU A 15 3.27 -19.10 -8.40
CA LEU A 15 1.99 -19.65 -8.83
C LEU A 15 1.02 -19.84 -7.66
N VAL A 16 1.45 -20.43 -6.55
CA VAL A 16 0.59 -20.61 -5.36
C VAL A 16 0.04 -19.26 -4.89
N ILE A 17 0.88 -18.23 -4.84
CA ILE A 17 0.45 -16.87 -4.50
C ILE A 17 -0.58 -16.35 -5.52
N ALA A 18 -0.34 -16.54 -6.82
CA ALA A 18 -1.28 -16.14 -7.87
C ALA A 18 -2.64 -16.85 -7.74
N TRP A 19 -2.67 -18.14 -7.44
CA TRP A 19 -3.92 -18.89 -7.21
C TRP A 19 -4.69 -18.39 -5.98
N VAL A 20 -4.00 -18.14 -4.87
CA VAL A 20 -4.61 -17.62 -3.64
C VAL A 20 -5.17 -16.22 -3.86
N THR A 21 -4.40 -15.32 -4.49
CA THR A 21 -4.87 -13.95 -4.80
C THR A 21 -6.03 -13.96 -5.81
N MET A 22 -5.99 -14.85 -6.80
CA MET A 22 -7.09 -15.05 -7.74
C MET A 22 -8.37 -15.51 -7.03
N PHE A 23 -8.28 -16.39 -6.04
CA PHE A 23 -9.44 -16.79 -5.23
C PHE A 23 -10.12 -15.59 -4.54
N TYR A 24 -9.35 -14.68 -3.94
CA TYR A 24 -9.91 -13.43 -3.37
C TYR A 24 -10.55 -12.54 -4.44
N THR A 25 -9.94 -12.43 -5.62
CA THR A 25 -10.47 -11.64 -6.74
C THR A 25 -11.77 -12.23 -7.31
N LEU A 26 -11.83 -13.55 -7.49
CA LEU A 26 -13.05 -14.25 -7.93
C LEU A 26 -14.19 -14.06 -6.93
N ASN A 27 -13.88 -14.00 -5.63
CA ASN A 27 -14.89 -13.71 -4.62
C ASN A 27 -15.51 -12.32 -4.77
N PHE A 28 -14.72 -11.31 -5.13
CA PHE A 28 -15.25 -9.97 -5.42
C PHE A 28 -16.28 -10.03 -6.56
N TYR A 29 -15.99 -10.75 -7.65
CA TYR A 29 -16.93 -10.91 -8.76
C TYR A 29 -18.16 -11.72 -8.38
N TYR A 30 -18.01 -12.76 -7.56
CA TYR A 30 -19.14 -13.49 -7.00
C TYR A 30 -20.10 -12.55 -6.26
N LEU A 31 -19.58 -11.70 -5.37
CA LEU A 31 -20.38 -10.71 -4.65
C LEU A 31 -20.97 -9.64 -5.58
N ALA A 32 -20.26 -9.22 -6.63
CA ALA A 32 -20.78 -8.29 -7.64
C ALA A 32 -21.94 -8.86 -8.46
N ILE A 33 -21.97 -10.17 -8.69
CA ILE A 33 -23.10 -10.84 -9.32
C ILE A 33 -24.26 -10.93 -8.32
N GLN A 34 -23.98 -11.34 -7.07
CA GLN A 34 -25.01 -11.49 -6.03
C GLN A 34 -25.68 -10.17 -5.63
N SER A 35 -24.94 -9.07 -5.57
CA SER A 35 -25.50 -7.75 -5.26
C SER A 35 -26.56 -7.30 -6.27
N ARG A 36 -26.48 -7.80 -7.51
CA ARG A 36 -27.41 -7.49 -8.60
C ARG A 36 -28.53 -8.48 -8.75
N HIS A 37 -28.24 -9.78 -8.59
CA HIS A 37 -29.25 -10.83 -8.72
C HIS A 37 -30.41 -10.64 -7.73
N ASN A 38 -30.11 -10.12 -6.54
CA ASN A 38 -31.07 -9.94 -5.46
C ASN A 38 -31.70 -8.53 -5.39
N GLU A 39 -31.62 -7.71 -6.44
CA GLU A 39 -32.25 -6.38 -6.50
C GLU A 39 -33.79 -6.43 -6.30
N SER A 40 -34.44 -7.54 -6.65
CA SER A 40 -35.87 -7.73 -6.43
C SER A 40 -36.21 -7.92 -4.93
N HIS A 41 -35.37 -8.64 -4.18
CA HIS A 41 -35.49 -8.81 -2.74
C HIS A 41 -35.30 -7.48 -2.01
N GLU A 42 -34.37 -6.67 -2.49
CA GLU A 42 -34.12 -5.32 -2.00
C GLU A 42 -35.37 -4.44 -2.08
N ARG A 43 -36.02 -4.39 -3.25
CA ARG A 43 -37.26 -3.61 -3.43
C ARG A 43 -38.35 -3.99 -2.43
N ARG A 44 -38.54 -5.29 -2.19
CA ARG A 44 -39.53 -5.77 -1.21
C ARG A 44 -39.16 -5.37 0.22
N ARG A 45 -37.88 -5.49 0.60
CA ARG A 45 -37.41 -5.10 1.94
C ARG A 45 -37.60 -3.62 2.24
N ARG A 46 -37.58 -2.76 1.22
CA ARG A 46 -37.77 -1.31 1.35
C ARG A 46 -39.24 -0.89 1.52
N GLN A 47 -40.20 -1.77 1.26
CA GLN A 47 -41.63 -1.47 1.39
C GLN A 47 -42.14 -1.55 2.84
N VAL A 48 -41.30 -1.16 3.81
CA VAL A 48 -41.70 -1.08 5.22
C VAL A 48 -42.20 0.34 5.50
N PRO A 49 -43.45 0.51 5.96
CA PRO A 49 -44.00 1.82 6.28
C PRO A 49 -43.25 2.46 7.45
N GLU A 50 -43.29 3.79 7.52
CA GLU A 50 -42.74 4.50 8.69
C GLU A 50 -43.53 4.17 9.95
N LEU A 51 -42.83 4.19 11.09
CA LEU A 51 -43.46 4.00 12.38
C LEU A 51 -44.28 5.26 12.74
N PRO A 52 -45.56 5.12 13.11
CA PRO A 52 -46.33 6.22 13.68
C PRO A 52 -45.65 6.83 14.91
N LEU A 53 -45.86 8.12 15.13
CA LEU A 53 -45.20 8.87 16.21
C LEU A 53 -45.37 8.22 17.60
N ALA A 54 -46.54 7.63 17.86
CA ALA A 54 -46.86 6.95 19.12
C ALA A 54 -46.07 5.66 19.35
N MET A 55 -45.56 5.04 18.28
CA MET A 55 -44.78 3.79 18.33
C MET A 55 -43.26 4.03 18.25
N LEU A 56 -42.81 5.29 18.29
CA LEU A 56 -41.39 5.60 18.23
C LEU A 56 -40.67 5.12 19.51
N PRO A 57 -39.66 4.23 19.39
CA PRO A 57 -38.93 3.68 20.53
C PRO A 57 -37.97 4.73 21.13
N THR A 58 -37.51 4.46 22.35
CA THR A 58 -36.42 5.27 22.93
C THR A 58 -35.10 4.87 22.30
N VAL A 59 -34.29 5.86 21.90
CA VAL A 59 -32.96 5.64 21.28
C VAL A 59 -31.89 6.34 22.10
N THR A 60 -30.75 5.67 22.27
CA THR A 60 -29.51 6.31 22.74
C THR A 60 -28.57 6.49 21.55
N VAL A 61 -28.13 7.71 21.29
CA VAL A 61 -27.13 8.04 20.28
C VAL A 61 -25.78 8.17 20.96
N GLN A 62 -24.82 7.31 20.60
CA GLN A 62 -23.47 7.29 21.15
C GLN A 62 -22.47 7.92 20.18
N LEU A 63 -21.73 8.89 20.69
CA LEU A 63 -20.72 9.64 19.96
C LEU A 63 -19.36 9.38 20.65
N PRO A 64 -18.58 8.37 20.21
CA PRO A 64 -17.21 8.18 20.69
C PRO A 64 -16.25 9.22 20.10
N LEU A 65 -15.60 10.02 20.96
CA LEU A 65 -14.65 11.07 20.57
C LEU A 65 -13.30 10.92 21.29
N TYR A 66 -12.22 11.25 20.58
CA TYR A 66 -10.87 11.37 21.15
C TYR A 66 -10.01 12.38 20.36
N ASN A 67 -9.83 13.58 20.93
CA ASN A 67 -9.07 14.71 20.38
C ASN A 67 -9.60 15.16 19.01
N GLU A 68 -10.90 15.46 18.93
CA GLU A 68 -11.63 15.73 17.68
C GLU A 68 -12.19 17.16 17.59
N LYS A 69 -11.43 18.16 18.07
CA LYS A 69 -11.90 19.55 18.15
C LYS A 69 -12.44 20.18 16.85
N TYR A 70 -11.94 19.75 15.69
CA TYR A 70 -12.34 20.32 14.40
C TYR A 70 -13.69 19.80 13.90
N VAL A 71 -14.20 18.69 14.44
CA VAL A 71 -15.41 18.02 13.94
C VAL A 71 -16.45 17.77 15.03
N ALA A 72 -16.08 17.82 16.32
CA ALA A 72 -16.97 17.56 17.45
C ALA A 72 -18.28 18.37 17.42
N ARG A 73 -18.20 19.69 17.23
CA ARG A 73 -19.39 20.56 17.13
C ARG A 73 -20.26 20.18 15.95
N ARG A 74 -19.67 19.94 14.77
CA ARG A 74 -20.40 19.56 13.55
C ARG A 74 -21.22 18.29 13.77
N LEU A 75 -20.64 17.27 14.41
CA LEU A 75 -21.33 16.03 14.74
C LEU A 75 -22.47 16.25 15.75
N ILE A 76 -22.19 16.90 16.88
CA ILE A 76 -23.19 17.11 17.94
C ILE A 76 -24.36 17.94 17.41
N ASP A 77 -24.06 19.00 16.64
CA ASP A 77 -25.08 19.82 16.00
C ASP A 77 -25.96 19.00 15.05
N ALA A 78 -25.38 18.12 14.23
CA ALA A 78 -26.12 17.26 13.30
C ALA A 78 -27.04 16.26 14.04
N VAL A 79 -26.55 15.65 15.12
CA VAL A 79 -27.33 14.72 15.94
C VAL A 79 -28.48 15.43 16.66
N CYS A 80 -28.23 16.60 17.24
CA CYS A 80 -29.28 17.38 17.91
C CYS A 80 -30.29 18.02 16.93
N ARG A 81 -30.01 18.03 15.62
CA ARG A 81 -30.94 18.43 14.55
C ARG A 81 -31.79 17.28 14.00
N MET A 82 -31.62 16.06 14.51
CA MET A 82 -32.46 14.94 14.09
C MET A 82 -33.93 15.24 14.38
N ASP A 83 -34.77 14.92 13.40
CA ASP A 83 -36.23 14.98 13.53
C ASP A 83 -36.71 13.76 14.33
N TYR A 84 -36.55 13.85 15.67
CA TYR A 84 -36.97 12.83 16.61
C TYR A 84 -37.43 13.47 17.94
N PRO A 85 -38.44 12.91 18.64
CA PRO A 85 -38.88 13.47 19.91
C PRO A 85 -37.76 13.52 20.95
N LYS A 86 -37.49 14.71 21.52
CA LYS A 86 -36.41 14.93 22.50
C LYS A 86 -36.52 14.00 23.72
N ASN A 87 -37.73 13.76 24.21
CA ASN A 87 -38.00 12.87 25.34
C ASN A 87 -37.79 11.37 25.04
N LYS A 88 -37.57 11.01 23.78
CA LYS A 88 -37.28 9.65 23.31
C LYS A 88 -35.83 9.50 22.80
N MET A 89 -35.02 10.55 22.88
CA MET A 89 -33.65 10.54 22.39
C MET A 89 -32.68 10.97 23.49
N GLN A 90 -31.80 10.05 23.88
CA GLN A 90 -30.65 10.33 24.72
C GLN A 90 -29.41 10.47 23.85
N VAL A 91 -28.59 11.49 24.05
CA VAL A 91 -27.30 11.66 23.38
C VAL A 91 -26.17 11.48 24.40
N GLN A 92 -25.28 10.54 24.14
CA GLN A 92 -24.08 10.29 24.94
C GLN A 92 -22.85 10.73 24.15
N VAL A 93 -22.17 11.77 24.60
CA VAL A 93 -20.85 12.14 24.10
C VAL A 93 -19.82 11.40 24.94
N LEU A 94 -19.29 10.30 24.40
CA LEU A 94 -18.33 9.41 25.04
C LEU A 94 -16.92 9.94 24.74
N ASP A 95 -16.39 10.75 25.63
CA ASP A 95 -15.18 11.53 25.40
C ASP A 95 -13.99 10.97 26.18
N ASP A 96 -12.99 10.46 25.46
CA ASP A 96 -11.72 10.00 26.02
C ASP A 96 -10.58 11.02 25.83
N SER A 97 -10.87 12.25 25.34
CA SER A 97 -9.86 13.24 24.95
C SER A 97 -8.96 13.70 26.10
N ASP A 98 -7.74 14.11 25.78
CA ASP A 98 -6.74 14.60 26.74
C ASP A 98 -6.20 16.00 26.38
N ASP A 99 -6.85 16.68 25.44
CA ASP A 99 -6.54 18.04 24.99
C ASP A 99 -7.73 19.00 25.19
N ASP A 100 -7.64 20.23 24.65
CA ASP A 100 -8.69 21.26 24.74
C ASP A 100 -10.06 20.84 24.16
N THR A 101 -10.14 19.68 23.49
CA THR A 101 -11.43 19.11 23.04
C THR A 101 -12.36 18.86 24.22
N VAL A 102 -11.83 18.58 25.41
CA VAL A 102 -12.66 18.31 26.61
C VAL A 102 -13.53 19.50 26.97
N ASP A 103 -12.94 20.69 27.07
CA ASP A 103 -13.67 21.91 27.43
C ASP A 103 -14.60 22.36 26.29
N LEU A 104 -14.17 22.17 25.04
CA LEU A 104 -15.04 22.38 23.88
C LEU A 104 -16.30 21.50 23.96
N ILE A 105 -16.15 20.19 24.17
CA ILE A 105 -17.29 19.27 24.27
C ILE A 105 -18.18 19.65 25.46
N ARG A 106 -17.60 19.95 26.62
CA ARG A 106 -18.35 20.37 27.81
C ARG A 106 -19.25 21.57 27.48
N SER A 107 -18.67 22.60 26.86
CA SER A 107 -19.43 23.81 26.49
C SER A 107 -20.60 23.52 25.53
N ILE A 108 -20.39 22.65 24.54
CA ILE A 108 -21.43 22.26 23.57
C ILE A 108 -22.53 21.46 24.26
N VAL A 109 -22.16 20.53 25.13
CA VAL A 109 -23.12 19.69 25.87
C VAL A 109 -23.98 20.55 26.81
N ASP A 110 -23.37 21.49 27.53
CA ASP A 110 -24.10 22.41 28.40
C ASP A 110 -25.05 23.32 27.60
N GLU A 111 -24.62 23.81 26.44
CA GLU A 111 -25.45 24.58 25.50
C GLU A 111 -26.71 23.79 25.07
N TYR A 112 -26.56 22.53 24.66
CA TYR A 112 -27.69 21.70 24.24
C TYR A 112 -28.56 21.23 25.41
N ARG A 113 -27.96 20.98 26.58
CA ARG A 113 -28.70 20.66 27.80
C ARG A 113 -29.60 21.84 28.21
N PHE A 114 -29.11 23.07 28.10
CA PHE A 114 -29.92 24.29 28.32
C PHE A 114 -31.09 24.40 27.32
N LYS A 115 -30.91 23.93 26.07
CA LYS A 115 -31.98 23.83 25.05
C LYS A 115 -32.95 22.65 25.27
N GLY A 116 -32.85 21.95 26.41
CA GLY A 116 -33.75 20.88 26.83
C GLY A 116 -33.49 19.53 26.16
N PHE A 117 -32.28 19.25 25.67
CA PHE A 117 -31.89 17.92 25.17
C PHE A 117 -31.41 17.03 26.32
N ASP A 118 -31.75 15.73 26.30
CA ASP A 118 -31.12 14.71 27.16
C ASP A 118 -29.74 14.35 26.58
N ILE A 119 -28.77 15.25 26.77
CA ILE A 119 -27.39 15.08 26.33
C ILE A 119 -26.44 15.04 27.53
N VAL A 120 -25.50 14.09 27.51
CA VAL A 120 -24.53 13.88 28.59
C VAL A 120 -23.11 13.79 28.07
N HIS A 121 -22.18 14.45 28.78
CA HIS A 121 -20.75 14.33 28.55
C HIS A 121 -20.21 13.21 29.46
N VAL A 122 -19.89 12.07 28.87
CA VAL A 122 -19.43 10.89 29.59
C VAL A 122 -17.92 10.77 29.45
N ARG A 123 -17.22 10.84 30.58
CA ARG A 123 -15.77 10.75 30.69
C ARG A 123 -15.39 9.47 31.43
N ARG A 124 -14.25 8.88 31.09
CA ARG A 124 -13.64 7.76 31.81
C ARG A 124 -12.30 8.17 32.42
N ALA A 125 -11.87 7.47 33.45
CA ALA A 125 -10.59 7.72 34.12
C ALA A 125 -9.39 7.35 33.25
N ASP A 126 -9.53 6.31 32.43
CA ASP A 126 -8.50 5.85 31.50
C ASP A 126 -9.10 5.44 30.15
N ARG A 127 -8.23 5.36 29.14
CA ARG A 127 -8.60 5.02 27.75
C ARG A 127 -8.47 3.52 27.46
N SER A 128 -8.58 2.65 28.46
CA SER A 128 -8.48 1.21 28.26
C SER A 128 -9.56 0.72 27.29
N GLY A 129 -9.13 -0.08 26.32
CA GLY A 129 -10.00 -0.60 25.27
C GLY A 129 -10.47 0.43 24.25
N TYR A 130 -9.97 1.67 24.29
CA TYR A 130 -10.25 2.74 23.32
C TYR A 130 -11.75 2.88 23.03
N LYS A 131 -12.15 3.01 21.76
CA LYS A 131 -13.54 3.13 21.31
C LYS A 131 -14.45 2.02 21.87
N ALA A 132 -14.02 0.75 21.79
CA ALA A 132 -14.79 -0.37 22.33
C ALA A 132 -15.03 -0.24 23.84
N GLY A 133 -14.02 0.23 24.58
CA GLY A 133 -14.13 0.51 26.02
C GLY A 133 -15.08 1.66 26.32
N ALA A 134 -15.03 2.74 25.53
CA ALA A 134 -15.93 3.88 25.65
C ALA A 134 -17.38 3.47 25.40
N LEU A 135 -17.65 2.75 24.30
CA LEU A 135 -18.97 2.21 23.98
C LEU A 135 -19.47 1.28 25.09
N LYS A 136 -18.62 0.37 25.59
CA LYS A 136 -18.95 -0.52 26.72
C LYS A 136 -19.33 0.25 27.99
N ALA A 137 -18.63 1.35 28.30
CA ALA A 137 -18.97 2.20 29.43
C ALA A 137 -20.30 2.94 29.21
N GLY A 138 -20.52 3.47 28.00
CA GLY A 138 -21.76 4.14 27.61
C GLY A 138 -23.00 3.24 27.72
N MET A 139 -22.86 1.94 27.42
CA MET A 139 -23.95 0.96 27.57
C MET A 139 -24.49 0.87 29.00
N LYS A 140 -23.71 1.20 30.04
CA LYS A 140 -24.17 1.14 31.44
C LYS A 140 -25.25 2.17 31.77
N THR A 141 -25.28 3.28 31.04
CA THR A 141 -26.20 4.41 31.26
C THR A 141 -27.09 4.68 30.05
N ALA A 142 -27.06 3.79 29.06
CA ALA A 142 -27.90 3.87 27.88
C ALA A 142 -29.34 3.52 28.23
N LYS A 143 -30.28 4.39 27.85
CA LYS A 143 -31.72 4.26 28.12
C LYS A 143 -32.49 3.65 26.94
N GLY A 144 -31.90 3.66 25.75
CA GLY A 144 -32.58 3.29 24.51
C GLY A 144 -32.76 1.78 24.32
N GLU A 145 -33.89 1.40 23.73
CA GLU A 145 -34.08 0.07 23.14
C GLU A 145 -33.12 -0.14 21.95
N PHE A 146 -32.74 0.97 21.32
CA PHE A 146 -31.80 1.02 20.20
C PHE A 146 -30.64 1.96 20.48
N ILE A 147 -29.46 1.60 19.94
CA ILE A 147 -28.23 2.36 20.03
C ILE A 147 -27.83 2.82 18.62
N ALA A 148 -27.84 4.12 18.36
CA ALA A 148 -27.25 4.70 17.15
C ALA A 148 -25.81 5.11 17.43
N ILE A 149 -24.89 4.87 16.49
CA ILE A 149 -23.46 5.16 16.69
C ILE A 149 -22.93 6.01 15.56
N PHE A 150 -22.24 7.10 15.89
CA PHE A 150 -21.58 7.98 14.93
C PHE A 150 -20.17 8.35 15.37
N ASP A 151 -19.20 8.11 14.50
CA ASP A 151 -17.85 8.62 14.65
C ASP A 151 -17.78 10.13 14.44
N ALA A 152 -16.75 10.76 15.00
CA ALA A 152 -16.56 12.20 15.09
C ALA A 152 -16.69 12.97 13.76
N ASP A 153 -16.38 12.31 12.63
CA ASP A 153 -16.38 12.91 11.30
C ASP A 153 -17.71 12.85 10.56
N PHE A 154 -18.71 12.14 11.09
CA PHE A 154 -19.98 11.88 10.41
C PHE A 154 -20.98 13.04 10.55
N ILE A 155 -21.84 13.18 9.53
CA ILE A 155 -22.90 14.18 9.45
C ILE A 155 -24.22 13.45 9.14
N PRO A 156 -24.90 12.90 10.15
CA PRO A 156 -26.18 12.22 9.95
C PRO A 156 -27.27 13.15 9.39
N PRO A 157 -28.05 12.72 8.39
CA PRO A 157 -29.25 13.43 7.97
C PRO A 157 -30.28 13.50 9.10
N SER A 158 -31.11 14.55 9.12
CA SER A 158 -32.09 14.75 10.19
C SER A 158 -33.13 13.63 10.29
N SER A 159 -33.45 12.97 9.17
CA SER A 159 -34.42 11.87 9.11
C SER A 159 -33.87 10.49 9.55
N PHE A 160 -32.58 10.40 9.93
CA PHE A 160 -31.88 9.13 10.13
C PHE A 160 -32.62 8.15 11.05
N LEU A 161 -32.99 8.57 12.26
CA LEU A 161 -33.63 7.68 13.23
C LEU A 161 -34.99 7.19 12.74
N LYS A 162 -35.89 8.10 12.34
CA LYS A 162 -37.22 7.75 11.82
C LYS A 162 -37.11 6.82 10.62
N HIS A 163 -36.15 7.07 9.73
CA HIS A 163 -36.00 6.28 8.53
C HIS A 163 -35.52 4.84 8.83
N LEU A 164 -34.55 4.66 9.72
CA LEU A 164 -33.96 3.33 9.97
C LEU A 164 -34.77 2.48 10.94
N LEU A 165 -35.42 3.09 11.94
CA LEU A 165 -36.10 2.35 13.01
C LEU A 165 -37.24 1.46 12.50
N ARG A 166 -37.85 1.79 11.36
CA ARG A 166 -38.92 0.99 10.74
C ARG A 166 -38.51 -0.47 10.47
N TYR A 167 -37.24 -0.71 10.18
CA TYR A 167 -36.71 -2.04 9.85
C TYR A 167 -36.57 -2.95 11.07
N PHE A 168 -36.70 -2.41 12.28
CA PHE A 168 -36.70 -3.19 13.54
C PHE A 168 -38.07 -3.71 13.94
N SER A 169 -39.07 -3.58 13.06
CA SER A 169 -40.33 -4.33 13.15
C SER A 169 -40.11 -5.85 13.16
N ASP A 170 -39.03 -6.34 12.52
CA ASP A 170 -38.56 -7.71 12.73
C ASP A 170 -37.83 -7.81 14.09
N PRO A 171 -38.34 -8.61 15.04
CA PRO A 171 -37.72 -8.75 16.37
C PRO A 171 -36.33 -9.39 16.32
N LYS A 172 -35.98 -10.10 15.23
CA LYS A 172 -34.65 -10.66 15.00
C LYS A 172 -33.69 -9.69 14.31
N MET A 173 -34.13 -8.48 13.94
CA MET A 173 -33.23 -7.45 13.41
C MET A 173 -32.29 -6.98 14.53
N GLY A 174 -31.00 -7.30 14.37
CA GLY A 174 -29.93 -6.94 15.29
C GLY A 174 -29.35 -5.56 14.98
N PHE A 175 -29.05 -5.28 13.71
CA PHE A 175 -28.61 -3.94 13.29
C PHE A 175 -29.01 -3.58 11.85
N VAL A 176 -29.06 -2.27 11.60
CA VAL A 176 -29.25 -1.66 10.27
C VAL A 176 -28.09 -0.68 10.03
N GLN A 177 -27.36 -0.88 8.94
CA GLN A 177 -26.18 -0.11 8.53
C GLN A 177 -26.50 0.71 7.28
N CYS A 178 -26.08 1.98 7.25
CA CYS A 178 -26.17 2.83 6.07
C CYS A 178 -24.86 2.91 5.30
N LYS A 179 -24.95 3.32 4.03
CA LYS A 179 -23.79 3.66 3.20
C LYS A 179 -23.10 4.92 3.73
N TRP A 180 -21.77 4.96 3.65
CA TRP A 180 -21.01 6.18 3.89
C TRP A 180 -20.92 7.03 2.63
N GLY A 181 -21.23 8.31 2.78
CA GLY A 181 -20.91 9.35 1.80
C GLY A 181 -19.61 10.05 2.16
N HIS A 182 -19.05 10.80 1.21
CA HIS A 182 -17.71 11.37 1.34
C HIS A 182 -17.75 12.87 1.04
N VAL A 183 -17.76 13.72 2.07
CA VAL A 183 -17.90 15.18 1.87
C VAL A 183 -16.74 15.79 1.09
N ASN A 184 -15.57 15.15 1.15
CA ASN A 184 -14.32 15.63 0.57
C ASN A 184 -13.74 14.66 -0.47
N GLU A 185 -14.61 13.91 -1.17
CA GLU A 185 -14.21 13.02 -2.27
C GLU A 185 -13.24 13.71 -3.23
N ASP A 186 -13.61 14.88 -3.75
CA ASP A 186 -12.87 15.65 -4.76
C ASP A 186 -11.72 16.50 -4.24
N TYR A 187 -11.33 16.32 -2.97
CA TYR A 187 -10.24 17.08 -2.37
C TYR A 187 -8.87 16.77 -3.02
N SER A 188 -8.59 15.50 -3.31
CA SER A 188 -7.33 15.02 -3.86
C SER A 188 -7.50 13.67 -4.58
N THR A 189 -6.50 13.27 -5.38
CA THR A 189 -6.49 11.92 -5.98
C THR A 189 -6.51 10.81 -4.93
N MET A 190 -5.98 11.07 -3.73
CA MET A 190 -5.99 10.13 -2.61
C MET A 190 -7.38 9.98 -1.98
N THR A 191 -8.15 11.06 -1.84
CA THR A 191 -9.53 11.00 -1.33
C THR A 191 -10.46 10.34 -2.36
N GLN A 192 -10.26 10.62 -3.64
CA GLN A 192 -10.98 9.94 -4.73
C GLN A 192 -10.71 8.42 -4.74
N ALA A 193 -9.46 8.00 -4.57
CA ALA A 193 -9.09 6.58 -4.44
C ALA A 193 -9.79 5.91 -3.25
N GLN A 194 -9.78 6.57 -2.09
CA GLN A 194 -10.46 6.07 -0.87
C GLN A 194 -11.98 5.98 -1.06
N ALA A 195 -12.60 6.98 -1.69
CA ALA A 195 -14.04 7.01 -1.97
C ALA A 195 -14.48 5.82 -2.83
N VAL A 196 -13.81 5.57 -3.97
CA VAL A 196 -14.13 4.40 -4.82
C VAL A 196 -13.93 3.09 -4.06
N SER A 197 -12.86 2.97 -3.28
CA SER A 197 -12.60 1.76 -2.50
C SER A 197 -13.72 1.46 -1.50
N LEU A 198 -14.14 2.46 -0.74
CA LEU A 198 -15.23 2.34 0.24
C LEU A 198 -16.56 2.11 -0.46
N ASP A 199 -16.86 2.84 -1.54
CA ASP A 199 -18.09 2.67 -2.28
C ASP A 199 -18.21 1.27 -2.90
N LEU A 200 -17.12 0.70 -3.43
CA LEU A 200 -17.13 -0.70 -3.89
C LEU A 200 -17.40 -1.66 -2.72
N HIS A 201 -16.81 -1.45 -1.55
CA HIS A 201 -17.15 -2.25 -0.37
C HIS A 201 -18.64 -2.15 -0.01
N PHE A 202 -19.24 -0.96 -0.07
CA PHE A 202 -20.66 -0.77 0.25
C PHE A 202 -21.62 -1.30 -0.82
N LEU A 203 -21.43 -0.87 -2.06
CA LEU A 203 -22.36 -1.12 -3.18
C LEU A 203 -22.21 -2.54 -3.76
N VAL A 204 -21.09 -3.21 -3.48
CA VAL A 204 -20.86 -4.60 -3.90
C VAL A 204 -20.94 -5.53 -2.70
N GLU A 205 -19.99 -5.45 -1.78
CA GLU A 205 -19.82 -6.46 -0.74
C GLU A 205 -20.90 -6.41 0.34
N GLN A 206 -21.15 -5.25 0.95
CA GLN A 206 -22.19 -5.09 1.99
C GLN A 206 -23.58 -5.35 1.41
N LYS A 207 -23.86 -4.82 0.22
CA LYS A 207 -25.11 -5.06 -0.50
C LYS A 207 -25.35 -6.55 -0.76
N ALA A 208 -24.37 -7.25 -1.36
CA ALA A 208 -24.49 -8.68 -1.62
C ALA A 208 -24.74 -9.49 -0.34
N LYS A 209 -24.00 -9.18 0.72
CA LYS A 209 -24.11 -9.86 2.01
C LYS A 209 -25.46 -9.63 2.67
N SER A 210 -25.93 -8.39 2.73
CA SER A 210 -27.24 -8.01 3.29
C SER A 210 -28.39 -8.73 2.57
N LEU A 211 -28.33 -8.81 1.24
CA LEU A 211 -29.38 -9.43 0.43
C LEU A 211 -29.32 -10.95 0.41
N SER A 212 -28.22 -11.54 0.87
CA SER A 212 -27.99 -12.99 0.92
C SER A 212 -27.97 -13.49 2.37
N ARG A 213 -27.88 -14.81 2.60
CA ARG A 213 -27.72 -15.37 3.97
C ARG A 213 -26.26 -15.33 4.47
N ILE A 214 -25.46 -14.43 3.90
CA ILE A 214 -24.03 -14.28 4.21
C ILE A 214 -23.88 -13.30 5.37
N PHE A 215 -22.91 -13.54 6.24
CA PHE A 215 -22.65 -12.64 7.37
C PHE A 215 -22.19 -11.26 6.90
N LEU A 216 -22.83 -10.25 7.49
CA LEU A 216 -22.60 -8.82 7.28
C LEU A 216 -21.86 -8.23 8.47
N ASN A 217 -20.87 -7.35 8.24
CA ASN A 217 -20.25 -6.61 9.33
C ASN A 217 -20.83 -5.20 9.44
N PHE A 218 -21.11 -4.77 10.67
CA PHE A 218 -21.25 -3.36 11.00
C PHE A 218 -19.90 -2.67 10.78
N ASN A 219 -19.92 -1.42 10.30
CA ASN A 219 -18.72 -0.66 9.96
C ASN A 219 -18.32 0.33 11.08
N GLY A 220 -18.90 0.16 12.27
CA GLY A 220 -18.51 0.89 13.48
C GLY A 220 -19.21 2.24 13.67
N THR A 221 -20.01 2.68 12.70
CA THR A 221 -20.68 3.99 12.67
C THR A 221 -21.79 4.00 11.60
N ALA A 222 -22.61 5.04 11.58
CA ALA A 222 -23.69 5.26 10.61
C ALA A 222 -24.70 4.10 10.55
N GLY A 223 -25.08 3.60 11.72
CA GLY A 223 -26.15 2.61 11.82
C GLY A 223 -26.69 2.49 13.23
N ILE A 224 -27.74 1.68 13.36
CA ILE A 224 -28.48 1.46 14.58
C ILE A 224 -28.37 -0.01 14.96
N TRP A 225 -28.16 -0.28 16.24
CA TRP A 225 -28.20 -1.59 16.84
C TRP A 225 -29.40 -1.71 17.78
N ARG A 226 -29.97 -2.91 17.88
CA ARG A 226 -30.88 -3.27 18.98
C ARG A 226 -30.04 -3.53 20.24
N THR A 227 -30.39 -2.89 21.34
CA THR A 227 -29.67 -3.01 22.63
C THR A 227 -29.63 -4.46 23.11
N SER A 228 -30.73 -5.21 23.00
CA SER A 228 -30.78 -6.63 23.37
C SER A 228 -29.87 -7.51 22.52
N CYS A 229 -29.66 -7.17 21.24
CA CYS A 229 -28.71 -7.87 20.37
C CYS A 229 -27.26 -7.65 20.83
N ILE A 230 -26.89 -6.41 21.19
CA ILE A 230 -25.55 -6.11 21.73
C ILE A 230 -25.31 -6.93 23.01
N ASN A 231 -26.28 -6.91 23.94
CA ASN A 231 -26.16 -7.59 25.22
C ASN A 231 -26.10 -9.11 25.05
N ASP A 232 -27.00 -9.69 24.24
CA ASP A 232 -27.01 -11.13 23.95
C ASP A 232 -25.68 -11.55 23.30
N ALA A 233 -25.16 -10.81 22.33
CA ALA A 233 -23.89 -11.15 21.69
C ALA A 233 -22.68 -11.10 22.65
N GLY A 234 -22.81 -10.58 23.88
CA GLY A 234 -21.74 -10.46 24.87
C GLY A 234 -21.10 -9.08 24.92
N GLY A 235 -21.77 -8.07 24.37
CA GLY A 235 -21.36 -6.66 24.40
C GLY A 235 -20.14 -6.31 23.54
N TRP A 236 -19.66 -5.08 23.71
CA TRP A 236 -18.43 -4.58 23.10
C TRP A 236 -17.21 -5.23 23.77
N GLN A 237 -16.34 -5.83 22.95
CA GLN A 237 -15.12 -6.49 23.40
C GLN A 237 -13.89 -5.74 22.88
N THR A 238 -12.83 -5.68 23.69
CA THR A 238 -11.63 -4.87 23.44
C THR A 238 -10.45 -5.69 22.92
N SER A 239 -10.69 -6.96 22.58
CA SER A 239 -9.64 -7.91 22.17
C SER A 239 -9.12 -7.67 20.76
N THR A 240 -9.87 -6.92 19.93
CA THR A 240 -9.55 -6.63 18.52
C THR A 240 -9.62 -5.14 18.26
N LEU A 241 -8.91 -4.65 17.23
CA LEU A 241 -8.97 -3.24 16.80
C LEU A 241 -10.21 -2.89 15.95
N VAL A 242 -11.05 -3.89 15.65
CA VAL A 242 -12.31 -3.78 14.90
C VAL A 242 -13.41 -4.47 15.71
N GLU A 243 -13.81 -3.80 16.79
CA GLU A 243 -14.81 -4.29 17.74
C GLU A 243 -16.20 -4.48 17.11
N ASP A 244 -16.47 -3.71 16.07
CA ASP A 244 -17.68 -3.71 15.25
C ASP A 244 -17.84 -5.00 14.46
N MET A 245 -16.79 -5.42 13.76
CA MET A 245 -16.76 -6.67 13.03
C MET A 245 -16.89 -7.84 14.01
N ASP A 246 -16.13 -7.83 15.10
CA ASP A 246 -16.19 -8.86 16.15
C ASP A 246 -17.61 -9.05 16.69
N LEU A 247 -18.29 -7.96 17.06
CA LEU A 247 -19.67 -8.00 17.55
C LEU A 247 -20.65 -8.51 16.48
N SER A 248 -20.47 -8.10 15.23
CA SER A 248 -21.34 -8.49 14.12
C SER A 248 -21.33 -9.99 13.86
N TYR A 249 -20.15 -10.62 13.91
CA TYR A 249 -20.03 -12.07 13.74
C TYR A 249 -20.63 -12.83 14.92
N ARG A 250 -20.36 -12.39 16.16
CA ARG A 250 -20.97 -12.99 17.36
C ARG A 250 -22.50 -12.92 17.34
N ALA A 251 -23.06 -11.78 16.97
CA ALA A 251 -24.50 -11.59 16.87
C ALA A 251 -25.12 -12.53 15.82
N GLN A 252 -24.55 -12.62 14.62
CA GLN A 252 -25.11 -13.45 13.55
C GLN A 252 -24.96 -14.95 13.82
N MET A 253 -23.90 -15.39 14.52
CA MET A 253 -23.79 -16.77 15.01
C MET A 253 -24.92 -17.13 15.98
N LYS A 254 -25.44 -16.15 16.74
CA LYS A 254 -26.64 -16.31 17.58
C LYS A 254 -27.97 -16.20 16.81
N GLY A 255 -27.93 -16.00 15.50
CA GLY A 255 -29.11 -15.95 14.65
C GLY A 255 -29.78 -14.58 14.55
N TRP A 256 -29.11 -13.51 15.00
CA TRP A 256 -29.54 -12.14 14.71
C TRP A 256 -29.40 -11.82 13.22
N LYS A 257 -30.36 -11.06 12.68
CA LYS A 257 -30.36 -10.60 11.29
C LYS A 257 -29.74 -9.21 11.20
N CYS A 258 -29.13 -8.93 10.07
CA CYS A 258 -28.46 -7.67 9.80
C CYS A 258 -28.90 -7.12 8.45
N MET A 259 -28.99 -5.80 8.32
CA MET A 259 -29.42 -5.14 7.10
C MET A 259 -28.46 -4.02 6.74
N PHE A 260 -28.18 -3.89 5.44
CA PHE A 260 -27.50 -2.75 4.83
C PHE A 260 -28.44 -1.99 3.89
N LEU A 261 -28.44 -0.66 3.98
CA LEU A 261 -29.17 0.27 3.11
C LEU A 261 -28.15 1.02 2.22
N ASP A 262 -28.20 0.77 0.92
CA ASP A 262 -27.27 1.37 -0.05
C ASP A 262 -27.71 2.76 -0.56
N ASP A 263 -29.01 3.07 -0.44
CA ASP A 263 -29.67 4.30 -0.88
C ASP A 263 -29.75 5.37 0.21
N TYR A 264 -29.56 4.98 1.47
CA TYR A 264 -29.48 5.92 2.59
C TYR A 264 -28.02 6.22 2.91
N VAL A 265 -27.60 7.46 2.65
CA VAL A 265 -26.22 7.91 2.75
C VAL A 265 -26.02 8.73 4.02
N VAL A 266 -24.94 8.45 4.75
CA VAL A 266 -24.45 9.28 5.85
C VAL A 266 -23.07 9.79 5.51
N ASP A 267 -22.93 11.10 5.38
CA ASP A 267 -21.69 11.72 4.93
C ASP A 267 -20.61 11.71 6.02
N ALA A 268 -19.36 11.50 5.61
CA ALA A 268 -18.17 11.48 6.46
C ALA A 268 -16.97 12.13 5.77
N GLU A 269 -15.96 12.48 6.58
CA GLU A 269 -14.69 13.07 6.11
C GLU A 269 -13.62 12.00 5.90
N LEU A 270 -13.14 11.91 4.66
CA LEU A 270 -12.01 11.06 4.31
C LEU A 270 -10.68 11.64 4.81
N PRO A 271 -9.72 10.81 5.24
CA PRO A 271 -8.38 11.26 5.56
C PRO A 271 -7.71 11.96 4.36
N VAL A 272 -7.32 13.22 4.56
CA VAL A 272 -6.62 14.06 3.56
C VAL A 272 -5.10 13.97 3.65
N GLN A 273 -4.57 13.39 4.74
CA GLN A 273 -3.14 13.15 4.93
C GLN A 273 -2.78 11.67 4.72
N MET A 274 -1.73 11.38 3.94
CA MET A 274 -1.28 10.01 3.64
C MET A 274 -1.02 9.18 4.90
N ASN A 275 -0.29 9.71 5.89
CA ASN A 275 -0.03 8.96 7.13
C ASN A 275 -1.30 8.71 7.96
N ALA A 276 -2.32 9.56 7.84
CA ALA A 276 -3.61 9.35 8.50
C ALA A 276 -4.40 8.23 7.81
N ALA A 277 -4.40 8.20 6.47
CA ALA A 277 -4.96 7.11 5.67
C ALA A 277 -4.25 5.78 5.98
N LYS A 278 -2.91 5.76 6.04
CA LYS A 278 -2.12 4.59 6.42
C LYS A 278 -2.45 4.07 7.82
N ARG A 279 -2.62 4.95 8.81
CA ARG A 279 -3.04 4.54 10.16
C ARG A 279 -4.43 3.88 10.15
N GLN A 280 -5.38 4.46 9.42
CA GLN A 280 -6.72 3.88 9.30
C GLN A 280 -6.67 2.48 8.68
N GLN A 281 -5.99 2.33 7.54
CA GLN A 281 -5.86 1.07 6.84
C GLN A 281 -5.08 0.02 7.65
N PHE A 282 -4.06 0.44 8.39
CA PHE A 282 -3.34 -0.43 9.33
C PHE A 282 -4.28 -1.03 10.37
N ARG A 283 -5.14 -0.20 11.00
CA ARG A 283 -6.09 -0.67 12.02
C ARG A 283 -7.08 -1.67 11.44
N TRP A 284 -7.62 -1.41 10.26
CA TRP A 284 -8.56 -2.32 9.59
C TRP A 284 -7.88 -3.64 9.22
N ALA A 285 -6.69 -3.59 8.64
CA ALA A 285 -5.94 -4.80 8.27
C ALA A 285 -5.58 -5.65 9.49
N LYS A 286 -4.98 -5.03 10.53
CA LYS A 286 -4.61 -5.73 11.77
C LYS A 286 -5.84 -6.27 12.49
N GLY A 287 -6.87 -5.44 12.67
CA GLY A 287 -8.09 -5.82 13.37
C GLY A 287 -8.81 -6.98 12.70
N SER A 288 -8.91 -6.97 11.37
CA SER A 288 -9.58 -8.03 10.61
C SER A 288 -8.92 -9.39 10.84
N ILE A 289 -7.58 -9.45 10.81
CA ILE A 289 -6.81 -10.66 11.11
C ILE A 289 -6.97 -11.08 12.58
N GLN A 290 -7.01 -10.13 13.53
CA GLN A 290 -7.27 -10.47 14.94
C GLN A 290 -8.65 -11.11 15.13
N VAL A 291 -9.68 -10.64 14.43
CA VAL A 291 -11.00 -11.29 14.44
C VAL A 291 -10.94 -12.65 13.77
N ALA A 292 -10.19 -12.81 12.68
CA ALA A 292 -9.98 -14.12 12.06
C ALA A 292 -9.41 -15.13 13.07
N LEU A 293 -8.32 -14.77 13.75
CA LEU A 293 -7.67 -15.61 14.76
C LEU A 293 -8.59 -15.95 15.93
N LYS A 294 -9.52 -15.04 16.27
CA LYS A 294 -10.43 -15.19 17.41
C LYS A 294 -11.68 -16.00 17.08
N LEU A 295 -12.34 -15.73 15.96
CA LEU A 295 -13.72 -16.21 15.69
C LEU A 295 -13.81 -17.22 14.53
N LEU A 296 -12.80 -17.33 13.67
CA LEU A 296 -12.94 -18.10 12.43
C LEU A 296 -13.15 -19.60 12.70
N ALA A 297 -12.44 -20.17 13.68
CA ALA A 297 -12.61 -21.56 14.08
C ALA A 297 -14.04 -21.82 14.59
N ASP A 298 -14.57 -20.93 15.43
CA ASP A 298 -15.93 -21.02 15.97
C ASP A 298 -16.97 -20.94 14.84
N VAL A 299 -16.80 -20.01 13.90
CA VAL A 299 -17.70 -19.87 12.73
C VAL A 299 -17.70 -21.14 11.88
N VAL A 300 -16.53 -21.72 11.62
CA VAL A 300 -16.40 -22.95 10.81
C VAL A 300 -17.00 -24.15 11.54
N ALA A 301 -16.81 -24.26 12.86
CA ALA A 301 -17.37 -25.32 13.69
C ALA A 301 -18.90 -25.21 13.87
N HIS A 302 -19.48 -24.01 13.74
CA HIS A 302 -20.90 -23.78 14.00
C HIS A 302 -21.80 -24.48 12.97
N ARG A 303 -22.59 -25.47 13.40
CA ARG A 303 -23.40 -26.33 12.52
C ARG A 303 -24.53 -25.60 11.79
N LYS A 304 -25.14 -24.59 12.43
CA LYS A 304 -26.27 -23.83 11.85
C LYS A 304 -25.86 -22.78 10.82
N VAL A 305 -24.55 -22.51 10.67
CA VAL A 305 -24.04 -21.53 9.70
C VAL A 305 -23.91 -22.20 8.33
N PRO A 306 -24.51 -21.65 7.25
CA PRO A 306 -24.36 -22.19 5.90
C PRO A 306 -22.89 -22.21 5.44
N VAL A 307 -22.55 -23.18 4.58
CA VAL A 307 -21.19 -23.32 4.02
C VAL A 307 -20.73 -22.05 3.31
N GLU A 308 -21.63 -21.44 2.53
CA GLU A 308 -21.37 -20.16 1.87
C GLU A 308 -20.96 -19.07 2.88
N SER A 309 -21.71 -18.92 3.96
CA SER A 309 -21.40 -17.94 5.01
C SER A 309 -20.06 -18.25 5.67
N LYS A 310 -19.66 -19.52 5.85
CA LYS A 310 -18.34 -19.91 6.36
C LYS A 310 -17.21 -19.49 5.42
N VAL A 311 -17.34 -19.80 4.12
CA VAL A 311 -16.36 -19.42 3.10
C VAL A 311 -16.23 -17.90 3.01
N GLN A 312 -17.35 -17.18 3.00
CA GLN A 312 -17.34 -15.71 2.97
C GLN A 312 -16.77 -15.10 4.24
N SER A 313 -17.01 -15.72 5.40
CA SER A 313 -16.40 -15.31 6.68
C SER A 313 -14.89 -15.45 6.62
N PHE A 314 -14.39 -16.60 6.15
CA PHE A 314 -12.97 -16.84 5.92
C PHE A 314 -12.38 -15.76 5.02
N ILE A 315 -12.97 -15.55 3.84
CA ILE A 315 -12.46 -14.59 2.85
C ILE A 315 -12.45 -13.18 3.43
N HIS A 316 -13.54 -12.74 4.04
CA HIS A 316 -13.66 -11.37 4.55
C HIS A 316 -12.67 -11.08 5.68
N MET A 317 -12.53 -11.99 6.65
CA MET A 317 -11.62 -11.80 7.79
C MET A 317 -10.14 -11.93 7.39
N THR A 318 -9.82 -12.65 6.31
CA THR A 318 -8.44 -12.91 5.87
C THR A 318 -8.00 -12.10 4.65
N ARG A 319 -8.89 -11.31 4.03
CA ARG A 319 -8.61 -10.59 2.76
C ARG A 319 -7.32 -9.77 2.76
N HIS A 320 -6.93 -9.23 3.92
CA HIS A 320 -5.74 -8.40 4.02
C HIS A 320 -4.42 -9.19 3.86
N ILE A 321 -4.45 -10.53 3.93
CA ILE A 321 -3.31 -11.41 3.57
C ILE A 321 -2.92 -11.24 2.09
N ALA A 322 -3.83 -10.77 1.24
CA ALA A 322 -3.49 -10.44 -0.15
C ALA A 322 -2.36 -9.39 -0.27
N HIS A 323 -2.18 -8.51 0.72
CA HIS A 323 -1.11 -7.51 0.69
C HIS A 323 0.31 -8.11 0.83
N PRO A 324 0.64 -8.91 1.86
CA PRO A 324 1.97 -9.53 1.95
C PRO A 324 2.22 -10.52 0.82
N LEU A 325 1.18 -11.24 0.36
CA LEU A 325 1.25 -12.11 -0.81
C LEU A 325 1.61 -11.31 -2.08
N PHE A 326 0.96 -10.18 -2.31
CA PHE A 326 1.27 -9.28 -3.42
C PHE A 326 2.71 -8.76 -3.37
N LEU A 327 3.21 -8.36 -2.19
CA LEU A 327 4.61 -7.92 -2.05
C LEU A 327 5.59 -9.06 -2.31
N ALA A 328 5.30 -10.27 -1.84
CA ALA A 328 6.13 -11.44 -2.12
C ALA A 328 6.16 -11.73 -3.63
N GLN A 329 5.01 -11.68 -4.29
CA GLN A 329 4.92 -11.85 -5.74
C GLN A 329 5.71 -10.76 -6.49
N PHE A 330 5.60 -9.50 -6.05
CA PHE A 330 6.35 -8.37 -6.62
C PHE A 330 7.87 -8.53 -6.44
N LEU A 331 8.34 -9.13 -5.35
CA LEU A 331 9.76 -9.44 -5.12
C LEU A 331 10.22 -10.63 -5.97
N ILE A 332 9.44 -11.70 -6.06
CA ILE A 332 9.82 -12.92 -6.77
C ILE A 332 9.85 -12.71 -8.29
N PHE A 333 8.91 -11.92 -8.82
CA PHE A 333 8.73 -11.82 -10.27
C PHE A 333 9.99 -11.38 -11.04
N PRO A 334 10.70 -10.29 -10.66
CA PRO A 334 11.91 -9.86 -11.35
C PRO A 334 13.07 -10.84 -11.17
N MET A 335 13.13 -11.58 -10.06
CA MET A 335 14.13 -12.62 -9.85
C MET A 335 13.96 -13.74 -10.88
N LEU A 336 12.72 -14.18 -11.12
CA LEU A 336 12.43 -15.17 -12.16
C LEU A 336 12.80 -14.68 -13.56
N LEU A 337 12.56 -13.39 -13.86
CA LEU A 337 12.98 -12.79 -15.13
C LEU A 337 14.51 -12.74 -15.26
N SER A 338 15.23 -12.38 -14.19
CA SER A 338 16.70 -12.30 -14.20
C SER A 338 17.41 -13.65 -14.31
N MET A 339 16.72 -14.74 -13.93
CA MET A 339 17.24 -16.10 -14.04
C MET A 339 16.97 -16.74 -15.41
N ASP A 340 16.41 -15.97 -16.36
CA ASP A 340 15.90 -16.47 -17.66
C ASP A 340 15.01 -17.71 -17.50
N TYR A 341 14.27 -17.79 -16.39
CA TYR A 341 13.40 -18.93 -16.12
C TYR A 341 12.28 -18.93 -17.15
N ARG A 342 12.13 -20.03 -17.90
CA ARG A 342 11.02 -20.20 -18.85
C ARG A 342 9.70 -20.24 -18.09
N LEU A 343 9.08 -19.09 -17.91
CA LEU A 343 7.77 -18.94 -17.25
C LEU A 343 6.67 -19.68 -18.01
N TYR A 344 6.85 -19.87 -19.32
CA TYR A 344 5.90 -20.54 -20.20
C TYR A 344 6.61 -21.38 -21.25
N GLU A 345 6.03 -22.54 -21.58
CA GLU A 345 6.52 -23.40 -22.67
C GLU A 345 6.14 -22.88 -24.06
N SER A 346 5.11 -22.03 -24.15
CA SER A 346 4.58 -21.49 -25.41
C SER A 346 4.78 -19.98 -25.53
N ASN A 347 5.16 -19.53 -26.73
CA ASN A 347 5.41 -18.12 -27.06
C ASN A 347 4.16 -17.22 -26.90
N TRP A 348 2.94 -17.78 -26.92
CA TRP A 348 1.69 -17.01 -26.79
C TRP A 348 1.20 -16.86 -25.35
N ALA A 349 1.71 -17.69 -24.43
CA ALA A 349 1.23 -17.72 -23.06
C ALA A 349 1.46 -16.42 -22.25
N PRO A 350 2.56 -15.64 -22.45
CA PRO A 350 2.71 -14.32 -21.84
C PRO A 350 1.56 -13.35 -22.17
N LEU A 351 1.14 -13.31 -23.44
CA LEU A 351 0.02 -12.47 -23.90
C LEU A 351 -1.29 -12.92 -23.28
N PHE A 352 -1.52 -14.23 -23.19
CA PHE A 352 -2.70 -14.79 -22.54
C PHE A 352 -2.76 -14.41 -21.06
N VAL A 353 -1.65 -14.48 -20.32
CA VAL A 353 -1.62 -14.10 -18.90
C VAL A 353 -1.86 -12.61 -18.71
N LEU A 354 -1.30 -11.76 -19.57
CA LEU A 354 -1.59 -10.32 -19.53
C LEU A 354 -3.05 -10.02 -19.85
N ALA A 355 -3.64 -10.70 -20.83
CA ALA A 355 -5.05 -10.58 -21.15
C ALA A 355 -5.93 -11.04 -19.97
N MET A 356 -5.58 -12.14 -19.32
CA MET A 356 -6.28 -12.65 -18.15
C MET A 356 -6.15 -11.69 -16.96
N TYR A 357 -4.97 -11.13 -16.70
CA TYR A 357 -4.74 -10.11 -15.68
C TYR A 357 -5.55 -8.85 -15.96
N ALA A 358 -5.59 -8.38 -17.21
CA ALA A 358 -6.39 -7.22 -17.60
C ALA A 358 -7.89 -7.52 -17.43
N ALA A 359 -8.36 -8.70 -17.83
CA ALA A 359 -9.77 -9.09 -17.74
C ALA A 359 -10.25 -9.31 -16.30
N LEU A 360 -9.48 -10.01 -15.47
CA LEU A 360 -9.82 -10.31 -14.07
C LEU A 360 -9.41 -9.21 -13.09
N GLY A 361 -8.49 -8.33 -13.47
CA GLY A 361 -8.07 -7.19 -12.66
C GLY A 361 -8.74 -5.90 -13.14
N PRO A 362 -7.98 -4.93 -13.69
CA PRO A 362 -8.51 -3.60 -14.00
C PRO A 362 -9.77 -3.59 -14.89
N GLY A 363 -9.81 -4.40 -15.94
CA GLY A 363 -10.92 -4.45 -16.89
C GLY A 363 -12.22 -4.97 -16.27
N GLY A 364 -12.16 -6.06 -15.52
CA GLY A 364 -13.34 -6.61 -14.83
C GLY A 364 -13.89 -5.65 -13.78
N TYR A 365 -13.03 -4.97 -13.03
CA TYR A 365 -13.44 -3.90 -12.12
C TYR A 365 -14.09 -2.73 -12.85
N LEU A 366 -13.58 -2.30 -14.02
CA LEU A 366 -14.21 -1.26 -14.83
C LEU A 366 -15.61 -1.66 -15.31
N VAL A 367 -15.84 -2.94 -15.64
CA VAL A 367 -17.17 -3.47 -15.96
C VAL A 367 -18.09 -3.37 -14.74
N VAL A 368 -17.62 -3.70 -13.54
CA VAL A 368 -18.40 -3.54 -12.30
C VAL A 368 -18.69 -2.07 -12.02
N ILE A 369 -17.71 -1.18 -12.15
CA ILE A 369 -17.88 0.28 -11.98
C ILE A 369 -18.90 0.83 -12.96
N ASN A 370 -18.84 0.42 -14.23
CA ASN A 370 -19.83 0.79 -15.24
C ASN A 370 -21.25 0.37 -14.83
N LYS A 371 -21.39 -0.86 -14.32
CA LYS A 371 -22.67 -1.40 -13.90
C LYS A 371 -23.24 -0.70 -12.65
N VAL A 372 -22.38 -0.33 -11.69
CA VAL A 372 -22.77 0.31 -10.44
C VAL A 372 -23.13 1.79 -10.66
N TRP A 373 -22.28 2.57 -11.34
CA TRP A 373 -22.46 4.02 -11.48
C TRP A 373 -23.14 4.46 -12.77
N LYS A 374 -23.34 3.56 -13.74
CA LYS A 374 -24.04 3.78 -15.02
C LYS A 374 -23.60 5.03 -15.77
N LYS A 375 -24.13 6.22 -15.45
CA LYS A 375 -23.78 7.49 -16.11
C LYS A 375 -22.42 8.03 -15.67
N ASP A 376 -22.07 7.90 -14.39
CA ASP A 376 -20.84 8.50 -13.82
C ASP A 376 -19.61 7.59 -13.89
N TRP A 377 -19.72 6.45 -14.60
CA TRP A 377 -18.68 5.41 -14.60
C TRP A 377 -17.32 5.88 -15.13
N LYS A 378 -17.29 6.83 -16.06
CA LYS A 378 -16.03 7.35 -16.61
C LYS A 378 -15.23 8.09 -15.54
N HIS A 379 -15.92 8.92 -14.75
CA HIS A 379 -15.32 9.64 -13.65
C HIS A 379 -14.83 8.67 -12.57
N LYS A 380 -15.68 7.75 -12.13
CA LYS A 380 -15.31 6.71 -11.14
C LYS A 380 -14.23 5.75 -11.67
N GLY A 381 -14.19 5.48 -12.97
CA GLY A 381 -13.16 4.71 -13.63
C GLY A 381 -11.79 5.40 -13.60
N MET A 382 -11.75 6.72 -13.73
CA MET A 382 -10.51 7.49 -13.53
C MET A 382 -10.06 7.46 -12.06
N GLN A 383 -10.99 7.63 -11.12
CA GLN A 383 -10.68 7.52 -9.69
C GLN A 383 -10.17 6.11 -9.32
N PHE A 384 -10.67 5.07 -10.00
CA PHE A 384 -10.22 3.69 -9.84
C PHE A 384 -8.76 3.47 -10.30
N LEU A 385 -8.26 4.24 -11.26
CA LEU A 385 -6.83 4.24 -11.58
C LEU A 385 -6.00 4.72 -10.38
N PHE A 386 -6.44 5.78 -9.70
CA PHE A 386 -5.78 6.23 -8.47
C PHE A 386 -5.89 5.22 -7.33
N LEU A 387 -7.00 4.46 -7.27
CA LEU A 387 -7.13 3.34 -6.33
C LEU A 387 -6.08 2.26 -6.56
N HIS A 388 -5.73 1.94 -7.80
CA HIS A 388 -4.64 0.99 -8.04
C HIS A 388 -3.29 1.47 -7.49
N PHE A 389 -2.93 2.73 -7.75
CA PHE A 389 -1.70 3.31 -7.23
C PHE A 389 -1.70 3.36 -5.69
N PHE A 390 -2.82 3.81 -5.11
CA PHE A 390 -2.98 3.87 -3.66
C PHE A 390 -2.93 2.47 -3.02
N GLY A 391 -3.64 1.50 -3.60
CA GLY A 391 -3.73 0.12 -3.13
C GLY A 391 -2.39 -0.62 -3.20
N ALA A 392 -1.66 -0.47 -4.30
CA ALA A 392 -0.31 -1.01 -4.43
C ALA A 392 0.64 -0.38 -3.40
N GLY A 393 0.66 0.95 -3.27
CA GLY A 393 1.56 1.63 -2.34
C GLY A 393 1.27 1.32 -0.87
N ILE A 394 0.00 1.25 -0.46
CA ILE A 394 -0.38 0.98 0.93
C ILE A 394 -0.21 -0.49 1.33
N SER A 395 0.02 -1.38 0.37
CA SER A 395 0.27 -2.80 0.63
C SER A 395 1.44 -3.03 1.58
N VAL A 396 2.46 -2.16 1.57
CA VAL A 396 3.59 -2.19 2.53
C VAL A 396 3.08 -2.00 3.96
N ASN A 397 2.33 -0.94 4.20
CA ASN A 397 1.77 -0.62 5.51
C ASN A 397 0.81 -1.72 6.01
N ASN A 398 -0.05 -2.23 5.12
CA ASN A 398 -1.00 -3.27 5.48
C ASN A 398 -0.34 -4.64 5.69
N SER A 399 0.76 -4.93 4.99
CA SER A 399 1.56 -6.15 5.23
C SER A 399 2.19 -6.14 6.62
N VAL A 400 2.74 -5.00 7.04
CA VAL A 400 3.22 -4.82 8.43
C VAL A 400 2.08 -5.07 9.42
N ALA A 401 0.86 -4.56 9.14
CA ALA A 401 -0.31 -4.76 9.99
C ALA A 401 -0.71 -6.24 10.14
N VAL A 402 -0.68 -6.99 9.03
CA VAL A 402 -0.99 -8.44 9.01
C VAL A 402 0.03 -9.21 9.86
N PHE A 403 1.32 -9.00 9.64
CA PHE A 403 2.36 -9.66 10.45
C PHE A 403 2.26 -9.27 11.93
N ASP A 404 1.98 -8.00 12.23
CA ASP A 404 1.79 -7.50 13.59
C ASP A 404 0.59 -8.15 14.30
N ALA A 405 -0.46 -8.52 13.55
CA ALA A 405 -1.58 -9.31 14.05
C ALA A 405 -1.19 -10.77 14.31
N LEU A 406 -0.56 -11.42 13.33
CA LEU A 406 -0.18 -12.84 13.39
C LEU A 406 0.83 -13.14 14.51
N PHE A 407 1.77 -12.21 14.76
CA PHE A 407 2.74 -12.33 15.86
C PHE A 407 2.21 -11.86 17.22
N GLY A 408 0.91 -11.55 17.34
CA GLY A 408 0.27 -11.21 18.62
C GLY A 408 0.83 -9.94 19.29
N ARG A 409 1.49 -9.05 18.54
CA ARG A 409 2.05 -7.82 19.10
C ARG A 409 0.91 -6.92 19.57
N LYS A 410 0.99 -6.40 20.80
CA LYS A 410 0.04 -5.41 21.30
C LYS A 410 0.39 -4.05 20.70
N SER A 411 -0.54 -3.46 19.95
CA SER A 411 -0.35 -2.13 19.35
C SER A 411 -1.39 -1.18 19.89
N GLU A 412 -0.96 0.02 20.22
CA GLU A 412 -1.84 1.09 20.67
C GLU A 412 -2.81 1.47 19.53
N PHE A 413 -4.06 1.78 19.87
CA PHE A 413 -4.98 2.40 18.92
C PHE A 413 -4.51 3.82 18.63
N LEU A 414 -3.76 3.99 17.54
CA LEU A 414 -3.36 5.30 17.06
C LEU A 414 -4.53 5.92 16.29
N ARG A 415 -5.08 7.04 16.78
CA ARG A 415 -6.19 7.73 16.10
C ARG A 415 -5.84 8.18 14.68
N THR A 416 -6.87 8.34 13.86
CA THR A 416 -6.78 8.96 12.53
C THR A 416 -7.20 10.42 12.66
N PRO A 417 -6.28 11.38 12.53
CA PRO A 417 -6.61 12.80 12.62
C PRO A 417 -7.70 13.21 11.64
N LYS A 418 -8.69 13.96 12.15
CA LYS A 418 -9.69 14.64 11.35
C LYS A 418 -9.40 16.13 11.35
N PHE A 419 -9.69 16.76 10.23
CA PHE A 419 -9.33 18.15 10.00
C PHE A 419 -10.56 19.02 9.72
N GLY A 420 -11.77 18.48 9.63
CA GLY A 420 -12.96 19.27 9.30
C GLY A 420 -12.97 19.74 7.85
N ILE A 421 -12.32 19.01 6.93
CA ILE A 421 -12.21 19.38 5.52
C ILE A 421 -13.45 18.92 4.76
N VAL A 422 -14.15 19.85 4.14
CA VAL A 422 -15.39 19.63 3.36
C VAL A 422 -15.23 20.13 1.92
N LYS A 423 -14.37 21.12 1.67
CA LYS A 423 -14.23 21.74 0.33
C LYS A 423 -12.82 21.65 -0.22
N LYS A 424 -12.74 21.57 -1.55
CA LYS A 424 -11.48 21.69 -2.31
C LYS A 424 -10.91 23.09 -2.13
N GLY A 425 -9.79 23.21 -1.41
CA GLY A 425 -9.13 24.49 -1.10
C GLY A 425 -8.88 24.72 0.39
N GLU A 426 -9.58 24.01 1.27
CA GLU A 426 -9.32 24.08 2.70
C GLU A 426 -7.97 23.41 3.03
N ASP A 427 -7.15 24.05 3.88
CA ASP A 427 -5.81 23.56 4.21
C ASP A 427 -5.78 22.93 5.61
N TRP A 428 -5.32 21.68 5.69
CA TRP A 428 -5.11 20.96 6.94
C TRP A 428 -3.68 21.08 7.47
N ARG A 429 -2.72 21.55 6.66
CA ARG A 429 -1.28 21.50 6.98
C ARG A 429 -0.88 22.37 8.18
N ASN A 430 -1.70 23.36 8.52
CA ASN A 430 -1.49 24.23 9.69
C ASN A 430 -2.24 23.73 10.94
N LYS A 431 -2.97 22.61 10.86
CA LYS A 431 -3.75 22.09 11.98
C LYS A 431 -2.87 21.21 12.87
N GLU A 432 -3.18 21.23 14.16
CA GLU A 432 -2.33 20.66 15.21
C GLU A 432 -2.12 19.15 15.09
N TYR A 433 -3.10 18.45 14.50
CA TYR A 433 -3.12 17.00 14.43
C TYR A 433 -2.35 16.41 13.23
N ALA A 434 -1.57 17.23 12.50
CA ALA A 434 -0.77 16.78 11.36
C ALA A 434 0.32 15.78 11.78
N LEU A 435 0.34 14.61 11.13
CA LEU A 435 1.25 13.52 11.49
C LEU A 435 2.66 13.68 10.92
N PRO A 436 3.70 13.26 11.67
CA PRO A 436 5.09 13.30 11.21
C PRO A 436 5.41 12.11 10.29
N PHE A 437 6.66 12.11 9.81
CA PHE A 437 7.25 11.01 9.02
C PHE A 437 7.25 9.69 9.79
N THR A 438 6.95 8.60 9.10
CA THR A 438 6.88 7.23 9.66
C THR A 438 7.98 6.34 9.08
N LYS A 439 8.57 5.46 9.92
CA LYS A 439 9.62 4.51 9.47
C LYS A 439 9.17 3.56 8.36
N THR A 440 7.88 3.23 8.31
CA THR A 440 7.27 2.43 7.22
C THR A 440 7.51 3.03 5.84
N THR A 441 7.69 4.35 5.74
CA THR A 441 8.02 5.02 4.48
C THR A 441 9.39 4.66 3.94
N LEU A 442 10.33 4.19 4.77
CA LEU A 442 11.59 3.64 4.27
C LEU A 442 11.38 2.33 3.50
N LEU A 443 10.42 1.50 3.93
CA LEU A 443 10.04 0.30 3.20
C LEU A 443 9.29 0.64 1.90
N GLU A 444 8.42 1.66 1.93
CA GLU A 444 7.74 2.17 0.72
C GLU A 444 8.78 2.63 -0.33
N ILE A 445 9.83 3.36 0.10
CA ILE A 445 10.95 3.77 -0.77
C ILE A 445 11.73 2.56 -1.28
N PHE A 446 12.00 1.56 -0.44
CA PHE A 446 12.67 0.34 -0.87
C PHE A 446 11.90 -0.35 -2.01
N PHE A 447 10.59 -0.56 -1.85
CA PHE A 447 9.76 -1.18 -2.90
C PHE A 447 9.68 -0.31 -4.16
N ALA A 448 9.69 1.01 -4.03
CA ALA A 448 9.76 1.93 -5.18
C ALA A 448 11.08 1.78 -5.95
N LEU A 449 12.22 1.78 -5.25
CA LEU A 449 13.54 1.60 -5.87
C LEU A 449 13.70 0.21 -6.48
N TYR A 450 13.26 -0.82 -5.78
CA TYR A 450 13.24 -2.20 -6.29
C TYR A 450 12.39 -2.30 -7.55
N GLY A 451 11.22 -1.67 -7.58
CA GLY A 451 10.36 -1.60 -8.76
C GLY A 451 11.02 -0.94 -9.97
N CYS A 452 11.74 0.17 -9.75
CA CYS A 452 12.52 0.81 -10.81
C CYS A 452 13.60 -0.14 -11.38
N ILE A 453 14.36 -0.81 -10.51
CA ILE A 453 15.36 -1.82 -10.93
C ILE A 453 14.68 -2.96 -11.71
N SER A 454 13.52 -3.40 -11.23
CA SER A 454 12.75 -4.50 -11.83
C SER A 454 12.25 -4.18 -13.24
N ILE A 455 11.92 -2.92 -13.51
CA ILE A 455 11.58 -2.44 -14.86
C ILE A 455 12.80 -2.60 -15.78
N PHE A 456 13.99 -2.19 -15.33
CA PHE A 456 15.21 -2.37 -16.11
C PHE A 456 15.50 -3.85 -16.34
N VAL A 457 15.38 -4.70 -15.33
CA VAL A 457 15.53 -6.17 -15.46
C VAL A 457 14.57 -6.71 -16.52
N ALA A 458 13.29 -6.33 -16.49
CA ALA A 458 12.32 -6.80 -17.49
C ALA A 458 12.70 -6.37 -18.93
N ILE A 459 13.19 -5.14 -19.11
CA ILE A 459 13.61 -4.62 -20.41
C ILE A 459 14.87 -5.35 -20.92
N PHE A 460 15.88 -5.50 -20.08
CA PHE A 460 17.18 -6.05 -20.48
C PHE A 460 17.22 -7.60 -20.53
N SER A 461 16.33 -8.30 -19.82
CA SER A 461 16.18 -9.76 -19.90
C SER A 461 15.21 -10.20 -21.02
N ASN A 462 15.05 -9.41 -22.09
CA ASN A 462 14.16 -9.70 -23.23
C ASN A 462 12.69 -10.01 -22.85
N ASN A 463 12.23 -9.48 -21.72
CA ASN A 463 10.91 -9.71 -21.12
C ASN A 463 10.12 -8.39 -21.01
N ALA A 464 10.39 -7.45 -21.92
CA ALA A 464 9.87 -6.07 -21.89
C ALA A 464 8.34 -6.02 -21.88
N LEU A 465 7.66 -7.05 -22.38
CA LEU A 465 6.22 -7.22 -22.36
C LEU A 465 5.62 -7.15 -20.93
N PHE A 466 6.37 -7.54 -19.90
CA PHE A 466 5.91 -7.49 -18.50
C PHE A 466 6.15 -6.14 -17.83
N THR A 467 6.80 -5.19 -18.50
CA THR A 467 7.10 -3.86 -17.95
C THR A 467 5.85 -3.14 -17.42
N PRO A 468 4.68 -3.11 -18.11
CA PRO A 468 3.49 -2.45 -17.59
C PRO A 468 2.99 -3.06 -16.27
N LEU A 469 3.13 -4.38 -16.10
CA LEU A 469 2.71 -5.11 -14.90
C LEU A 469 3.55 -4.72 -13.68
N ILE A 470 4.84 -4.43 -13.87
CA ILE A 470 5.77 -3.98 -12.82
C ILE A 470 5.66 -2.45 -12.62
N ALA A 471 5.46 -1.69 -13.69
CA ALA A 471 5.41 -0.23 -13.65
C ALA A 471 4.23 0.29 -12.83
N MET A 472 3.04 -0.30 -13.00
CA MET A 472 1.84 0.14 -12.28
C MET A 472 1.99 0.09 -10.74
N PRO A 473 2.41 -1.02 -10.13
CA PRO A 473 2.69 -1.05 -8.69
C PRO A 473 3.88 -0.19 -8.28
N THR A 474 4.92 -0.08 -9.12
CA THR A 474 6.07 0.82 -8.87
C THR A 474 5.62 2.28 -8.73
N ILE A 475 4.74 2.75 -9.62
CA ILE A 475 4.12 4.09 -9.53
C ILE A 475 3.33 4.23 -8.22
N GLY A 476 2.63 3.18 -7.80
CA GLY A 476 1.94 3.15 -6.51
C GLY A 476 2.86 3.32 -5.29
N PHE A 477 3.99 2.60 -5.27
CA PHE A 477 4.99 2.75 -4.20
C PHE A 477 5.61 4.15 -4.19
N ILE A 478 5.97 4.68 -5.37
CA ILE A 478 6.49 6.06 -5.51
C ILE A 478 5.44 7.07 -5.02
N TYR A 479 4.18 6.92 -5.42
CA TYR A 479 3.08 7.80 -5.05
C TYR A 479 2.88 7.87 -3.52
N VAL A 480 2.79 6.71 -2.86
CA VAL A 480 2.62 6.65 -1.40
C VAL A 480 3.87 7.14 -0.66
N ALA A 481 5.07 6.79 -1.11
CA ALA A 481 6.32 7.27 -0.52
C ALA A 481 6.44 8.80 -0.63
N TYR A 482 6.21 9.34 -1.82
CA TYR A 482 6.24 10.78 -2.11
C TYR A 482 5.25 11.54 -1.22
N LEU A 483 3.97 11.12 -1.20
CA LEU A 483 2.96 11.79 -0.37
C LEU A 483 3.25 11.66 1.11
N SER A 484 3.80 10.52 1.56
CA SER A 484 4.21 10.35 2.96
C SER A 484 5.31 11.33 3.35
N ILE A 485 6.29 11.57 2.48
CA ILE A 485 7.37 12.55 2.70
C ILE A 485 6.83 13.98 2.62
N ALA A 486 6.14 14.32 1.53
CA ALA A 486 5.63 15.66 1.25
C ALA A 486 4.71 16.13 2.38
N HIS A 487 3.75 15.30 2.79
CA HIS A 487 2.83 15.60 3.88
C HIS A 487 3.50 15.68 5.26
N SER A 488 4.67 15.06 5.44
CA SER A 488 5.43 15.09 6.70
C SER A 488 6.41 16.27 6.82
N GLN A 489 6.96 16.74 5.70
CA GLN A 489 7.92 17.86 5.68
C GLN A 489 7.25 19.23 5.86
N LEU A 490 5.97 19.35 5.51
CA LEU A 490 5.20 20.59 5.59
C LEU A 490 4.90 21.02 7.03
N GLY A 491 4.76 20.09 7.98
CA GLY A 491 4.57 20.40 9.41
C GLY A 491 5.81 20.96 10.11
N LYS A 492 7.02 20.62 9.63
CA LYS A 492 8.29 21.07 10.25
C LYS A 492 8.68 22.50 9.88
N LYS A 493 8.36 22.98 8.67
CA LYS A 493 8.80 24.31 8.19
C LYS A 493 8.10 25.49 8.90
N LYS A 494 6.92 25.29 9.49
CA LYS A 494 6.18 26.37 10.17
C LYS A 494 6.07 26.27 11.68
N ARG A 495 6.29 25.11 12.31
CA ARG A 495 6.45 25.05 13.79
C ARG A 495 7.59 25.98 14.25
N ILE A 496 8.67 26.02 13.46
CA ILE A 496 9.82 26.94 13.60
C ILE A 496 9.45 28.42 13.29
N LYS A 497 8.37 28.69 12.55
CA LYS A 497 7.94 30.05 12.14
C LYS A 497 6.88 30.63 13.09
N SER A 498 6.01 29.78 13.64
CA SER A 498 5.01 30.13 14.67
C SER A 498 5.66 30.47 16.00
N GLU A 499 6.70 29.72 16.41
CA GLU A 499 7.53 30.05 17.58
C GLU A 499 8.26 31.40 17.45
N LYS A 500 8.37 31.95 16.22
CA LYS A 500 9.02 33.26 15.96
C LYS A 500 8.05 34.44 15.83
N THR A 501 6.74 34.22 15.77
CA THR A 501 5.75 35.29 15.47
C THR A 501 4.68 35.51 16.53
N GLY A 502 4.60 34.66 17.56
CA GLY A 502 3.71 34.86 18.71
C GLY A 502 4.50 35.02 20.00
N ALA A 503 5.03 36.21 20.26
CA ALA A 503 5.55 36.59 21.57
C ALA A 503 4.65 37.70 22.14
N VAL A 504 3.62 37.30 22.89
CA VAL A 504 3.00 38.15 23.91
C VAL A 504 3.11 37.39 25.24
N VAL A 505 3.58 38.14 26.22
CA VAL A 505 4.16 37.76 27.51
C VAL A 505 3.19 36.95 28.39
N VAL A 506 3.61 35.75 28.80
CA VAL A 506 3.41 35.23 30.16
C VAL A 506 4.77 34.73 30.65
N GLN A 507 5.17 35.25 31.81
CA GLN A 507 6.48 35.05 32.44
C GLN A 507 6.73 33.59 32.86
N GLN A 508 7.76 33.03 32.22
CA GLN A 508 8.92 32.33 32.79
C GLN A 508 8.73 31.05 33.62
N ALA A 509 9.02 29.92 32.97
CA ALA A 509 10.20 29.13 33.33
C ALA A 509 11.20 29.23 32.15
N ALA A 510 12.49 29.41 32.46
CA ALA A 510 13.52 29.85 31.51
C ALA A 510 13.64 28.97 30.23
N PRO A 511 13.67 29.56 29.01
CA PRO A 511 13.93 28.81 27.80
C PRO A 511 15.43 28.53 27.64
N LEU A 512 15.78 27.25 27.44
CA LEU A 512 17.07 26.83 26.90
C LEU A 512 17.31 27.50 25.54
N ALA A 513 18.52 28.00 25.33
CA ALA A 513 18.93 28.78 24.16
C ALA A 513 18.62 28.07 22.82
N PRO A 514 18.26 28.81 21.74
CA PRO A 514 17.99 28.22 20.44
C PRO A 514 19.27 27.65 19.82
N VAL A 515 19.27 26.35 19.53
CA VAL A 515 20.35 25.64 18.82
C VAL A 515 20.58 26.31 17.46
N GLN A 516 21.65 27.11 17.36
CA GLN A 516 22.17 27.61 16.10
C GLN A 516 22.65 26.43 15.26
N ARG A 517 21.94 26.10 14.18
CA ARG A 517 22.45 25.16 13.17
C ARG A 517 23.69 25.79 12.51
N THR A 518 24.85 25.21 12.78
CA THR A 518 26.13 25.60 12.17
C THR A 518 26.07 25.51 10.64
N ALA A 519 26.80 26.42 9.97
CA ALA A 519 26.85 26.57 8.51
C ALA A 519 27.10 25.25 7.75
N GLY A 520 27.80 24.29 8.36
CA GLY A 520 28.04 22.96 7.80
C GLY A 520 26.77 22.14 7.50
N GLN A 521 25.67 22.33 8.23
CA GLN A 521 24.43 21.58 7.98
C GLN A 521 23.63 22.05 6.77
N ARG A 522 23.89 23.26 6.25
CA ARG A 522 23.19 23.83 5.08
C ARG A 522 23.76 23.36 3.74
N LEU A 523 25.02 22.94 3.70
CA LEU A 523 25.73 22.51 2.49
C LEU A 523 25.66 20.99 2.23
N LEU A 524 25.19 20.19 3.19
CA LEU A 524 25.27 18.71 3.13
C LEU A 524 24.31 18.06 2.12
N LEU A 525 23.06 18.52 2.01
CA LEU A 525 22.09 17.92 1.08
C LEU A 525 22.47 18.17 -0.40
N PRO A 526 22.91 19.38 -0.80
CA PRO A 526 23.51 19.61 -2.10
C PRO A 526 24.77 18.76 -2.34
N SER A 527 25.61 18.58 -1.31
CA SER A 527 26.85 17.78 -1.42
C SER A 527 26.56 16.30 -1.66
N VAL A 528 25.56 15.72 -0.98
CA VAL A 528 25.12 14.34 -1.21
C VAL A 528 24.52 14.16 -2.60
N LEU A 529 23.72 15.13 -3.06
CA LEU A 529 23.13 15.08 -4.41
C LEU A 529 24.22 15.22 -5.50
N ALA A 530 25.19 16.11 -5.32
CA ALA A 530 26.34 16.27 -6.21
C ALA A 530 27.20 15.00 -6.24
N PHE A 531 27.39 14.35 -5.09
CA PHE A 531 28.13 13.10 -4.98
C PHE A 531 27.43 11.93 -5.68
N LEU A 532 26.09 11.84 -5.61
CA LEU A 532 25.31 10.84 -6.36
C LEU A 532 25.37 11.06 -7.88
N VAL A 533 25.30 12.32 -8.33
CA VAL A 533 25.44 12.67 -9.75
C VAL A 533 26.85 12.35 -10.25
N LEU A 534 27.88 12.64 -9.45
CA LEU A 534 29.26 12.27 -9.77
C LEU A 534 29.45 10.75 -9.84
N GLY A 535 28.87 9.99 -8.91
CA GLY A 535 28.88 8.52 -8.95
C GLY A 535 28.22 7.95 -10.21
N ALA A 536 27.08 8.50 -10.62
CA ALA A 536 26.42 8.12 -11.88
C ALA A 536 27.28 8.46 -13.11
N GLY A 537 27.94 9.63 -13.11
CA GLY A 537 28.85 10.03 -14.19
C GLY A 537 30.08 9.13 -14.30
N VAL A 538 30.69 8.74 -13.17
CA VAL A 538 31.83 7.83 -13.15
C VAL A 538 31.43 6.42 -13.60
N ALA A 539 30.27 5.92 -13.17
CA ALA A 539 29.76 4.62 -13.63
C ALA A 539 29.48 4.61 -15.14
N TYR A 540 28.90 5.69 -15.67
CA TYR A 540 28.69 5.88 -17.11
C TYR A 540 30.03 5.90 -17.87
N TYR A 541 31.01 6.65 -17.38
CA TYR A 541 32.35 6.71 -17.98
C TYR A 541 33.05 5.34 -17.95
N GLY A 542 32.99 4.61 -16.84
CA GLY A 542 33.55 3.26 -16.71
C GLY A 542 32.93 2.27 -17.68
N TYR A 543 31.62 2.31 -17.87
CA TYR A 543 30.94 1.50 -18.89
C TYR A 543 31.46 1.80 -20.30
N TYR A 544 31.51 3.07 -20.69
CA TYR A 544 31.93 3.48 -22.04
C TYR A 544 33.40 3.20 -22.34
N THR A 545 34.27 3.23 -21.34
CA THR A 545 35.71 3.03 -21.53
C THR A 545 36.12 1.56 -21.46
N SER A 546 35.45 0.76 -20.63
CA SER A 546 35.92 -0.60 -20.30
C SER A 546 35.03 -1.72 -20.86
N ILE A 547 33.73 -1.47 -21.05
CA ILE A 547 32.76 -2.51 -21.41
C ILE A 547 32.24 -2.34 -22.83
N TYR A 548 31.87 -1.11 -23.20
CA TYR A 548 31.35 -0.80 -24.52
C TYR A 548 32.29 -1.23 -25.67
N PRO A 549 33.62 -1.04 -25.60
CA PRO A 549 34.54 -1.53 -26.63
C PRO A 549 34.46 -3.05 -26.84
N LEU A 550 34.38 -3.83 -25.77
CA LEU A 550 34.30 -5.30 -25.88
C LEU A 550 32.97 -5.78 -26.46
N GLN A 551 31.89 -5.03 -26.26
CA GLN A 551 30.61 -5.28 -26.93
C GLN A 551 30.68 -4.97 -28.42
N GLU A 552 31.36 -3.89 -28.82
CA GLU A 552 31.66 -3.59 -30.23
C GLU A 552 32.53 -4.69 -30.85
N ALA A 553 33.59 -5.13 -30.17
CA ALA A 553 34.43 -6.25 -30.60
C ALA A 553 33.63 -7.53 -30.85
N SER A 554 32.74 -7.89 -29.90
CA SER A 554 31.83 -9.03 -30.05
C SER A 554 30.89 -8.86 -31.25
N GLY A 555 30.41 -7.64 -31.49
CA GLY A 555 29.59 -7.31 -32.66
C GLY A 555 30.32 -7.51 -33.99
N PHE A 556 31.62 -7.17 -34.07
CA PHE A 556 32.43 -7.42 -35.25
C PHE A 556 32.75 -8.91 -35.44
N LEU A 557 33.02 -9.66 -34.36
CA LEU A 557 33.21 -11.12 -34.43
C LEU A 557 31.94 -11.85 -34.88
N ALA A 558 30.75 -11.39 -34.47
CA ALA A 558 29.49 -11.91 -34.98
C ALA A 558 29.35 -11.71 -36.51
N ARG A 559 29.81 -10.56 -37.03
CA ARG A 559 29.82 -10.31 -38.49
C ARG A 559 30.84 -11.19 -39.20
N ALA A 560 32.00 -11.42 -38.59
CA ALA A 560 33.04 -12.32 -39.11
C ALA A 560 32.54 -13.76 -39.30
N GLN A 561 31.64 -14.26 -38.44
CA GLN A 561 31.03 -15.60 -38.57
C GLN A 561 30.13 -15.76 -39.81
N THR A 562 29.65 -14.64 -40.37
CA THR A 562 28.74 -14.63 -41.52
C THR A 562 29.41 -14.13 -42.81
N ALA A 563 30.72 -13.87 -42.76
CA ALA A 563 31.50 -13.37 -43.88
C ALA A 563 31.48 -14.38 -45.04
N GLN A 564 31.38 -13.86 -46.27
CA GLN A 564 31.30 -14.71 -47.46
C GLN A 564 32.69 -14.98 -48.07
N THR A 565 33.70 -14.21 -47.66
CA THR A 565 35.09 -14.35 -48.14
C THR A 565 36.10 -14.27 -46.98
N PRO A 566 37.27 -14.94 -47.09
CA PRO A 566 38.35 -14.83 -46.12
C PRO A 566 38.79 -13.39 -45.86
N GLN A 567 38.85 -12.57 -46.93
CA GLN A 567 39.22 -11.17 -46.82
C GLN A 567 38.21 -10.36 -45.99
N GLN A 568 36.91 -10.56 -46.24
CA GLN A 568 35.85 -9.89 -45.48
C GLN A 568 35.87 -10.32 -44.00
N LEU A 569 36.14 -11.60 -43.74
CA LEU A 569 36.31 -12.12 -42.38
C LEU A 569 37.49 -11.44 -41.68
N ALA A 570 38.65 -11.38 -42.35
CA ALA A 570 39.85 -10.75 -41.81
C ALA A 570 39.64 -9.26 -41.51
N ASP A 571 38.87 -8.55 -42.34
CA ASP A 571 38.56 -7.14 -42.10
C ASP A 571 37.70 -6.94 -40.83
N TYR A 572 36.70 -7.80 -40.60
CA TYR A 572 35.93 -7.78 -39.35
C TYR A 572 36.75 -8.19 -38.13
N VAL A 573 37.66 -9.16 -38.28
CA VAL A 573 38.58 -9.56 -37.21
C VAL A 573 39.52 -8.41 -36.82
N ARG A 574 40.09 -7.70 -37.79
CA ARG A 574 40.92 -6.50 -37.52
C ARG A 574 40.14 -5.39 -36.83
N LEU A 575 38.88 -5.18 -37.20
CA LEU A 575 38.01 -4.24 -36.51
C LEU A 575 37.76 -4.66 -35.07
N ALA A 576 37.50 -5.95 -34.82
CA ALA A 576 37.33 -6.47 -33.46
C ALA A 576 38.60 -6.29 -32.61
N GLN A 577 39.79 -6.58 -33.17
CA GLN A 577 41.09 -6.40 -32.50
C GLN A 577 41.26 -4.96 -31.98
N GLY A 578 40.84 -3.96 -32.74
CA GLY A 578 40.95 -2.55 -32.35
C GLY A 578 40.16 -2.16 -31.10
N PHE A 579 39.22 -2.98 -30.66
CA PHE A 579 38.41 -2.74 -29.46
C PHE A 579 38.73 -3.66 -28.28
N ILE A 580 39.60 -4.67 -28.47
CA ILE A 580 40.01 -5.61 -27.42
C ILE A 580 41.32 -5.10 -26.79
N PRO A 581 41.41 -4.98 -25.45
CA PRO A 581 42.66 -4.61 -24.78
C PRO A 581 43.83 -5.50 -25.21
N GLU A 582 45.03 -4.95 -25.32
CA GLU A 582 46.20 -5.70 -25.82
C GLU A 582 46.68 -6.81 -24.87
N SER A 583 46.43 -6.67 -23.57
CA SER A 583 46.91 -7.61 -22.55
C SER A 583 45.99 -7.68 -21.33
N GLY A 584 46.17 -8.76 -20.55
CA GLY A 584 45.53 -8.95 -19.25
C GLY A 584 44.36 -9.94 -19.26
N ASN A 585 44.01 -10.44 -18.07
CA ASN A 585 42.91 -11.37 -17.87
C ASN A 585 41.84 -10.75 -16.95
N PRO A 586 40.61 -10.53 -17.42
CA PRO A 586 39.54 -9.93 -16.63
C PRO A 586 39.00 -10.86 -15.55
N VAL A 587 39.14 -12.19 -15.70
CA VAL A 587 38.71 -13.18 -14.71
C VAL A 587 39.78 -13.32 -13.63
N TRP A 588 39.66 -12.56 -12.55
CA TRP A 588 40.69 -12.47 -11.51
C TRP A 588 40.59 -13.53 -10.41
N VAL A 589 39.44 -14.22 -10.28
CA VAL A 589 39.23 -15.23 -9.23
C VAL A 589 39.78 -16.60 -9.66
N PHE A 590 39.56 -16.96 -10.93
CA PHE A 590 40.03 -18.20 -11.56
C PHE A 590 40.38 -17.90 -13.03
N PRO A 591 41.52 -17.25 -13.30
CA PRO A 591 41.87 -16.87 -14.67
C PRO A 591 41.99 -18.10 -15.55
N THR A 592 41.40 -18.04 -16.74
CA THR A 592 41.51 -19.09 -17.75
C THR A 592 42.24 -18.54 -18.98
N TYR A 593 42.92 -19.41 -19.73
CA TYR A 593 43.56 -19.02 -20.99
C TYR A 593 42.55 -18.49 -22.02
N ARG A 594 41.26 -18.86 -21.89
CA ARG A 594 40.18 -18.46 -22.79
C ARG A 594 39.86 -16.99 -22.68
N THR A 595 39.92 -16.44 -21.47
CA THR A 595 39.59 -15.04 -21.19
C THR A 595 40.82 -14.12 -21.23
N ASP A 596 42.00 -14.66 -21.54
CA ASP A 596 43.25 -13.90 -21.61
C ASP A 596 43.33 -13.11 -22.92
N PHE A 597 43.46 -11.78 -22.83
CA PHE A 597 43.47 -10.93 -24.01
C PHE A 597 44.69 -11.12 -24.91
N GLU A 598 45.85 -11.52 -24.37
CA GLU A 598 47.03 -11.79 -25.20
C GLU A 598 46.83 -13.06 -26.04
N ILE A 599 46.21 -14.07 -25.45
CA ILE A 599 45.86 -15.32 -26.14
C ILE A 599 44.76 -15.06 -27.18
N ILE A 600 43.76 -14.25 -26.84
CA ILE A 600 42.72 -13.82 -27.77
C ILE A 600 43.34 -13.08 -28.97
N HIS A 601 44.26 -12.14 -28.75
CA HIS A 601 44.96 -11.44 -29.83
C HIS A 601 45.79 -12.40 -30.70
N MET A 602 46.53 -13.34 -30.08
CA MET A 602 47.27 -14.36 -30.81
C MET A 602 46.37 -15.24 -31.69
N GLN A 603 45.17 -15.60 -31.19
CA GLN A 603 44.18 -16.34 -31.96
C GLN A 603 43.63 -15.53 -33.14
N LEU A 604 43.32 -14.25 -32.92
CA LEU A 604 42.85 -13.33 -33.96
C LEU A 604 43.92 -13.10 -35.04
N ASP A 605 45.18 -12.90 -34.66
CA ASP A 605 46.30 -12.74 -35.59
C ASP A 605 46.52 -14.00 -36.44
N SER A 606 46.43 -15.18 -35.82
CA SER A 606 46.46 -16.45 -36.53
C SER A 606 45.33 -16.57 -37.55
N MET A 607 44.13 -16.09 -37.23
CA MET A 607 43.00 -16.06 -38.18
C MET A 607 43.26 -15.10 -39.35
N VAL A 608 43.81 -13.92 -39.08
CA VAL A 608 44.17 -12.94 -40.14
C VAL A 608 45.25 -13.50 -41.07
N ALA A 609 46.29 -14.13 -40.52
CA ALA A 609 47.35 -14.76 -41.32
C ALA A 609 46.82 -15.92 -42.18
N ARG A 610 45.94 -16.77 -41.62
CA ARG A 610 45.30 -17.88 -42.35
C ARG A 610 44.41 -17.39 -43.49
N SER A 611 43.69 -16.27 -43.31
CA SER A 611 42.93 -15.63 -44.40
C SER A 611 43.80 -15.28 -45.61
N GLY A 612 45.00 -14.76 -45.36
CA GLY A 612 45.94 -14.40 -46.44
C GLY A 612 46.37 -15.61 -47.27
N ALA A 613 46.65 -16.74 -46.61
CA ALA A 613 46.96 -17.99 -47.29
C ALA A 613 45.74 -18.54 -48.06
N LEU A 614 44.53 -18.49 -47.48
CA LEU A 614 43.29 -18.95 -48.13
C LEU A 614 42.92 -18.15 -49.37
N SER A 615 43.24 -16.86 -49.39
CA SER A 615 42.90 -15.96 -50.51
C SER A 615 43.62 -16.34 -51.81
N SER A 616 44.63 -17.22 -51.75
CA SER A 616 45.33 -17.77 -52.92
C SER A 616 44.70 -19.05 -53.50
N LEU A 617 43.74 -19.66 -52.79
CA LEU A 617 43.03 -20.87 -53.23
C LEU A 617 41.77 -20.53 -54.02
N SER A 618 41.35 -21.44 -54.91
CA SER A 618 40.09 -21.27 -55.65
C SER A 618 38.88 -21.46 -54.73
N PRO A 619 37.82 -20.62 -54.81
CA PRO A 619 36.59 -20.80 -54.04
C PRO A 619 35.86 -22.13 -54.28
N HIS A 620 36.19 -22.83 -55.38
CA HIS A 620 35.64 -24.14 -55.74
C HIS A 620 36.42 -25.32 -55.14
N ASP A 621 37.51 -25.06 -54.41
CA ASP A 621 38.28 -26.08 -53.71
C ASP A 621 37.56 -26.49 -52.40
N GLU A 622 37.48 -27.79 -52.11
CA GLU A 622 36.94 -28.29 -50.84
C GLU A 622 37.76 -27.78 -49.64
N GLY A 623 39.09 -27.65 -49.82
CA GLY A 623 39.99 -27.10 -48.80
C GLY A 623 39.70 -25.65 -48.45
N TYR A 624 39.25 -24.84 -49.42
CA TYR A 624 38.86 -23.45 -49.20
C TYR A 624 37.63 -23.34 -48.30
N ASN A 625 36.58 -24.12 -48.61
CA ASN A 625 35.32 -24.08 -47.86
C ASN A 625 35.46 -24.67 -46.45
N ALA A 626 36.22 -25.75 -46.30
CA ALA A 626 36.50 -26.35 -44.99
C ALA A 626 37.29 -25.39 -44.08
N ALA A 627 38.31 -24.71 -44.62
CA ALA A 627 39.10 -23.77 -43.84
C ALA A 627 38.35 -22.46 -43.53
N LEU A 628 37.45 -21.99 -44.39
CA LEU A 628 36.59 -20.84 -44.09
C LEU A 628 35.59 -21.17 -42.95
N LEU A 629 35.03 -22.37 -42.91
CA LEU A 629 34.16 -22.84 -41.82
C LEU A 629 34.90 -22.97 -40.47
N ASP A 630 36.16 -23.44 -40.50
CA ASP A 630 37.03 -23.45 -39.31
C ASP A 630 37.25 -22.03 -38.77
N MET A 631 37.48 -21.06 -39.67
CA MET A 631 37.65 -19.66 -39.29
C MET A 631 36.37 -19.04 -38.71
N HIS A 632 35.18 -19.38 -39.24
CA HIS A 632 33.91 -18.96 -38.63
C HIS A 632 33.74 -19.54 -37.22
N SER A 633 34.11 -20.80 -37.03
CA SER A 633 34.04 -21.47 -35.72
C SER A 633 35.01 -20.82 -34.73
N GLY A 634 36.21 -20.45 -35.17
CA GLY A 634 37.17 -19.70 -34.36
C GLY A 634 36.66 -18.31 -33.95
N ALA A 635 35.99 -17.58 -34.85
CA ALA A 635 35.38 -16.29 -34.52
C ALA A 635 34.28 -16.43 -33.46
N LEU A 636 33.48 -17.51 -33.52
CA LEU A 636 32.44 -17.83 -32.54
C LEU A 636 33.04 -18.18 -31.18
N GLU A 637 34.10 -18.96 -31.14
CA GLU A 637 34.78 -19.34 -29.89
C GLU A 637 35.37 -18.11 -29.19
N ILE A 638 36.06 -17.24 -29.94
CA ILE A 638 36.62 -16.00 -29.39
C ILE A 638 35.51 -15.05 -28.91
N GLN A 639 34.39 -14.98 -29.64
CA GLN A 639 33.23 -14.20 -29.20
C GLN A 639 32.68 -14.72 -27.87
N ALA A 640 32.52 -16.04 -27.72
CA ALA A 640 32.06 -16.67 -26.48
C ALA A 640 33.02 -16.38 -25.31
N ASN A 641 34.33 -16.43 -25.57
CA ASN A 641 35.36 -16.08 -24.60
C ASN A 641 35.26 -14.61 -24.13
N LEU A 642 34.96 -13.67 -25.03
CA LEU A 642 34.70 -12.27 -24.66
C LEU A 642 33.42 -12.12 -23.82
N HIS A 643 32.37 -12.86 -24.13
CA HIS A 643 31.13 -12.86 -23.33
C HIS A 643 31.36 -13.42 -21.92
N GLU A 644 32.24 -14.41 -21.78
CA GLU A 644 32.66 -14.95 -20.47
C GLU A 644 33.48 -13.93 -19.68
N ALA A 645 34.30 -13.12 -20.35
CA ALA A 645 35.15 -12.09 -19.74
C ALA A 645 34.36 -10.85 -19.24
N ILE A 646 33.34 -10.39 -19.96
CA ILE A 646 32.63 -9.12 -19.70
C ILE A 646 32.09 -8.98 -18.26
N PRO A 647 31.41 -9.98 -17.66
CA PRO A 647 30.90 -9.89 -16.29
C PRO A 647 31.99 -9.62 -15.24
N TYR A 648 33.22 -10.09 -15.46
CA TYR A 648 34.31 -9.93 -14.51
C TYR A 648 34.98 -8.55 -14.60
N ILE A 649 34.79 -7.84 -15.71
CA ILE A 649 35.17 -6.44 -15.86
C ILE A 649 34.22 -5.53 -15.08
N TYR A 650 32.92 -5.87 -15.05
CA TYR A 650 31.95 -5.22 -14.16
C TYR A 650 32.34 -5.40 -12.69
N VAL A 651 32.75 -6.61 -12.33
CA VAL A 651 33.05 -7.01 -10.94
C VAL A 651 34.56 -7.10 -10.72
N SER A 652 35.32 -6.14 -11.26
CA SER A 652 36.77 -6.08 -11.07
C SER A 652 37.12 -5.74 -9.61
N PRO A 653 38.29 -6.17 -9.08
CA PRO A 653 38.70 -5.83 -7.72
C PRO A 653 38.75 -4.32 -7.49
N GLN A 654 39.09 -3.57 -8.53
CA GLN A 654 39.09 -2.11 -8.54
C GLN A 654 37.68 -1.55 -8.43
N ASN A 655 36.71 -2.07 -9.20
CA ASN A 655 35.30 -1.65 -9.10
C ASN A 655 34.64 -2.08 -7.79
N ILE A 656 35.02 -3.23 -7.23
CA ILE A 656 34.60 -3.68 -5.90
C ILE A 656 35.20 -2.78 -4.82
N ALA A 657 36.50 -2.51 -4.87
CA ALA A 657 37.18 -1.62 -3.92
C ALA A 657 36.63 -0.20 -4.01
N PHE A 658 36.37 0.28 -5.23
CA PHE A 658 35.72 1.57 -5.47
C PHE A 658 34.30 1.55 -4.90
N GLY A 659 33.46 0.56 -5.24
CA GLY A 659 32.11 0.42 -4.69
C GLY A 659 32.08 0.33 -3.16
N ALA A 660 33.01 -0.41 -2.56
CA ALA A 660 33.19 -0.51 -1.11
C ALA A 660 33.66 0.81 -0.50
N ALA A 661 34.57 1.54 -1.15
CA ALA A 661 35.01 2.87 -0.75
C ALA A 661 33.86 3.89 -0.84
N TRP A 662 33.01 3.82 -1.87
CA TRP A 662 31.80 4.64 -2.02
C TRP A 662 30.81 4.38 -0.89
N VAL A 663 30.52 3.10 -0.60
CA VAL A 663 29.69 2.71 0.54
C VAL A 663 30.31 3.16 1.85
N GLY A 664 31.63 3.00 2.01
CA GLY A 664 32.40 3.44 3.18
C GLY A 664 32.35 4.95 3.40
N VAL A 665 32.48 5.76 2.34
CA VAL A 665 32.35 7.23 2.40
C VAL A 665 30.93 7.63 2.77
N ILE A 666 29.91 7.00 2.17
CA ILE A 666 28.51 7.24 2.52
C ILE A 666 28.26 6.92 4.00
N LEU A 667 28.70 5.75 4.46
CA LEU A 667 28.58 5.33 5.86
C LEU A 667 29.38 6.23 6.81
N SER A 668 30.56 6.71 6.40
CA SER A 668 31.39 7.65 7.17
C SER A 668 30.75 9.03 7.28
N VAL A 669 30.10 9.51 6.22
CA VAL A 669 29.29 10.73 6.26
C VAL A 669 28.11 10.55 7.22
N PHE A 670 27.38 9.43 7.16
CA PHE A 670 26.31 9.14 8.10
C PHE A 670 26.80 8.94 9.55
N ALA A 671 27.98 8.34 9.74
CA ALA A 671 28.61 8.16 11.04
C ALA A 671 29.10 9.49 11.63
N ALA A 672 29.71 10.36 10.81
CA ALA A 672 30.08 11.73 11.18
C ALA A 672 28.84 12.56 11.52
N MET A 673 27.73 12.39 10.81
CA MET A 673 26.43 13.01 11.15
C MET A 673 25.91 12.52 12.51
N LYS A 674 26.00 11.21 12.79
CA LYS A 674 25.63 10.62 14.08
C LYS A 674 26.54 11.10 15.20
N HIS A 675 27.84 11.24 14.94
CA HIS A 675 28.83 11.64 15.93
C HIS A 675 28.77 13.15 16.24
N ALA A 676 28.58 14.00 15.23
CA ALA A 676 28.35 15.43 15.41
C ALA A 676 27.07 15.69 16.22
N ARG A 677 26.02 14.89 15.99
CA ARG A 677 24.76 14.98 16.75
C ARG A 677 24.89 14.53 18.20
N THR A 678 25.67 13.47 18.46
CA THR A 678 25.94 12.99 19.83
C THR A 678 26.89 13.89 20.60
N ARG A 679 27.89 14.51 19.96
CA ARG A 679 28.73 15.57 20.58
C ARG A 679 27.91 16.79 20.96
N HIS A 680 26.97 17.22 20.11
CA HIS A 680 26.05 18.32 20.42
C HIS A 680 25.16 17.98 21.63
N GLN A 681 24.60 16.77 21.67
CA GLN A 681 23.80 16.30 22.80
C GLN A 681 24.60 16.18 24.11
N ARG A 682 25.86 15.72 24.05
CA ARG A 682 26.76 15.63 25.21
C ARG A 682 27.22 17.00 25.73
N ALA A 683 27.48 17.95 24.85
CA ALA A 683 27.80 19.33 25.22
C ALA A 683 26.61 20.01 25.91
N GLU A 684 25.38 19.77 25.43
CA GLU A 684 24.14 20.25 26.05
C GLU A 684 23.87 19.59 27.43
N THR A 685 24.26 18.32 27.63
CA THR A 685 24.13 17.65 28.94
C THR A 685 25.22 18.08 29.93
N ALA A 686 26.45 18.34 29.47
CA ALA A 686 27.54 18.81 30.34
C ALA A 686 27.30 20.25 30.83
N SER A 687 26.72 21.14 30.00
CA SER A 687 26.32 22.48 30.43
C SER A 687 25.16 22.47 31.42
N ALA A 688 24.29 21.44 31.40
CA ALA A 688 23.15 21.31 32.31
C ALA A 688 23.51 20.70 33.68
N VAL A 689 24.76 20.27 33.89
CA VAL A 689 25.25 19.70 35.17
C VAL A 689 26.12 20.71 35.95
N GLN A 690 26.53 21.83 35.32
CA GLN A 690 27.31 22.92 35.95
C GLN A 690 26.48 24.20 36.23
N THR A 691 25.18 24.17 35.99
CA THR A 691 24.18 25.19 36.34
C THR A 691 23.07 24.52 37.12
#